data_AF-A0A852ZMA8-F1
#
_entry.id   AF-A0A852ZMA8-F1
#
_cell.length_a   1.000
_cell.length_b   1.000
_cell.length_c   1.000
_cell.angle_alpha   90.00
_cell.angle_beta   90.00
_cell.angle_gamma   90.00
#
_symmetry.space_group_name_H-M   'P 1'
#
loop_
_entity.id
_entity.type
_entity.pdbx_description
1 polymer ?
#
loop_
_entity_poly.entity_id
_entity_poly.type
_entity_poly.pdbx_seq_one_letter_code
_entity_poly.pdbx_strand_id
1 'polypeptide(L)'
;MIARGGAPSASVPDVLDPALPLLAETMATARTTPGWTPHHAYWTPGHRCVLTYRVTAGSPDFPPSSDSSASSDSSGSAAGGSTFVVWEVTPFGADRRDFRADPDLPGLARAADPGVVSDLLSTRLGAGPGQVRACEVEPVRYRPGRRAVLRYRLTTGSGEPRILYARVSAATAGPEAQKVPAALADLPDRPLLPSLVARWPEYTALVHEAADGRPLSVVLRDARVPARVRVRLAYRLGTLLARLHLQSAPAPTRSGTDVLRDVTGVLPAAEPADPEVAHRLATVLDRLGAWIPASGHLVLGAGDLAPGLVLADRNRLTLLDLPDPARGPAEADLGSVLARLLWQWLGHPDQRPVLEAAGRAVVAGYERRAGRVDPEALLWWRCLRLTAFALGRYTRLDTTSWSQVAGLADCLDRLVSALPTRVAAPLAAHLLDRRAVDQALRPHLAKVAAEPAAVEVTAARLVHHVPGRRTVVRYTVRGLLPGGRPAEVVGKLFAQPFRAVLAEANLRALADGPFKTGPLRVPEPLPAPVERGLVLYRHGPGTPLDRLDGDAAVAGVRAAARWLARLHGSDVVLPHRLDLAAETARCRRWAGALADREPDLHALAWRLADGWALAAESAQAGQLGGEVPMHLRTQVPIHRDFHAAQVLVGESVTVLDLDDARMGDPAFDVAQFCAYLEAGADPTRAAALRRAFLHEYAAAAGRPYAGRTALFGAYAWLRIARNLALGNGPLPLTDGRGRVRAVARALQRGLACLDT
;
A
#
# COMPACT_ATOMS: atom_id res chain seq x y z
N MET A 1 -21.78 24.60 -22.17
CA MET A 1 -22.32 23.98 -23.40
C MET A 1 -23.06 22.72 -22.98
N ILE A 2 -24.31 22.57 -23.41
CA ILE A 2 -25.33 21.66 -22.85
C ILE A 2 -24.92 20.19 -23.03
N ALA A 3 -24.69 19.47 -21.93
CA ALA A 3 -24.39 18.04 -21.93
C ALA A 3 -25.68 17.23 -22.10
N ARG A 4 -25.72 16.40 -23.15
CA ARG A 4 -26.80 15.44 -23.39
C ARG A 4 -26.77 14.36 -22.31
N GLY A 5 -27.89 14.22 -21.60
CA GLY A 5 -28.11 13.16 -20.64
C GLY A 5 -28.34 11.82 -21.32
N GLY A 6 -27.51 10.84 -20.97
CA GLY A 6 -27.90 9.45 -20.86
C GLY A 6 -27.70 9.07 -19.40
N ALA A 7 -28.76 8.72 -18.68
CA ALA A 7 -28.63 8.16 -17.33
C ALA A 7 -28.05 6.73 -17.46
N PRO A 8 -26.88 6.41 -16.88
CA PRO A 8 -26.46 5.02 -16.76
C PRO A 8 -27.31 4.34 -15.69
N SER A 9 -27.74 3.09 -15.95
CA SER A 9 -28.53 2.31 -15.00
C SER A 9 -27.75 2.10 -13.70
N ALA A 10 -28.39 2.35 -12.56
CA ALA A 10 -27.85 2.08 -11.24
C ALA A 10 -27.93 0.59 -10.86
N SER A 11 -27.67 -0.31 -11.82
CA SER A 11 -27.60 -1.75 -11.61
C SER A 11 -26.13 -2.15 -11.40
N VAL A 12 -25.85 -2.91 -10.33
CA VAL A 12 -24.56 -3.60 -10.21
C VAL A 12 -24.42 -4.51 -11.45
N PRO A 13 -23.30 -4.50 -12.18
CA PRO A 13 -23.13 -5.41 -13.31
C PRO A 13 -23.39 -6.85 -12.87
N ASP A 14 -24.10 -7.64 -13.69
CA ASP A 14 -24.40 -9.06 -13.40
C ASP A 14 -23.12 -9.87 -13.13
N VAL A 15 -21.98 -9.41 -13.66
CA VAL A 15 -20.64 -9.89 -13.32
C VAL A 15 -19.75 -8.69 -13.00
N LEU A 16 -19.67 -8.32 -11.72
CA LEU A 16 -18.81 -7.24 -11.22
C LEU A 16 -17.32 -7.63 -11.24
N ASP A 17 -17.01 -8.88 -10.90
CA ASP A 17 -15.66 -9.45 -10.93
C ASP A 17 -15.77 -10.94 -11.31
N PRO A 18 -15.41 -11.33 -12.55
CA PRO A 18 -15.50 -12.72 -13.00
C PRO A 18 -14.69 -13.70 -12.15
N ALA A 19 -13.66 -13.22 -11.44
CA ALA A 19 -12.84 -14.04 -10.57
C ALA A 19 -13.46 -14.26 -9.18
N LEU A 20 -14.55 -13.58 -8.83
CA LEU A 20 -15.26 -13.70 -7.57
C LEU A 20 -16.72 -14.11 -7.84
N PRO A 21 -16.99 -15.37 -8.25
CA PRO A 21 -18.29 -15.79 -8.76
C PRO A 21 -19.43 -15.62 -7.74
N LEU A 22 -19.13 -15.71 -6.43
CA LEU A 22 -20.11 -15.56 -5.35
C LEU A 22 -20.35 -14.11 -4.92
N LEU A 23 -19.67 -13.13 -5.50
CA LEU A 23 -19.76 -11.73 -5.05
C LEU A 23 -21.15 -11.14 -5.29
N ALA A 24 -21.70 -11.32 -6.49
CA ALA A 24 -23.03 -10.82 -6.83
C ALA A 24 -24.12 -11.49 -5.99
N GLU A 25 -24.04 -12.81 -5.82
CA GLU A 25 -24.95 -13.59 -4.98
C GLU A 25 -24.89 -13.14 -3.51
N THR A 26 -23.69 -13.02 -2.94
CA THR A 26 -23.49 -12.53 -1.57
C THR A 26 -24.12 -11.15 -1.37
N MET A 27 -23.88 -10.22 -2.30
CA MET A 27 -24.46 -8.88 -2.24
C MET A 27 -25.99 -8.90 -2.36
N ALA A 28 -26.55 -9.79 -3.18
CA ALA A 28 -27.99 -9.97 -3.35
C ALA A 28 -28.64 -10.54 -2.07
N THR A 29 -28.08 -11.61 -1.51
CA THR A 29 -28.53 -12.24 -0.26
C THR A 29 -28.56 -11.24 0.90
N ALA A 30 -27.50 -10.45 1.07
CA ALA A 30 -27.46 -9.46 2.13
C ALA A 30 -28.45 -8.30 1.92
N ARG A 31 -28.84 -7.98 0.67
CA ARG A 31 -29.86 -6.95 0.37
C ARG A 31 -31.28 -7.43 0.66
N THR A 32 -31.55 -8.72 0.52
CA THR A 32 -32.88 -9.30 0.74
C THR A 32 -33.11 -9.70 2.19
N THR A 33 -32.06 -9.77 3.01
CA THR A 33 -32.15 -10.13 4.42
C THR A 33 -32.66 -8.95 5.27
N PRO A 34 -33.82 -9.07 5.95
CA PRO A 34 -34.35 -7.99 6.79
C PRO A 34 -33.40 -7.63 7.94
N GLY A 35 -33.28 -6.33 8.21
CA GLY A 35 -32.42 -5.80 9.28
C GLY A 35 -30.94 -5.65 8.91
N TRP A 36 -30.55 -6.00 7.68
CA TRP A 36 -29.18 -5.82 7.19
C TRP A 36 -29.05 -4.52 6.41
N THR A 37 -27.99 -3.75 6.70
CA THR A 37 -27.67 -2.52 5.98
C THR A 37 -26.19 -2.50 5.60
N PRO A 38 -25.83 -2.16 4.35
CA PRO A 38 -24.43 -2.04 3.95
C PRO A 38 -23.70 -0.98 4.79
N HIS A 39 -22.53 -1.33 5.32
CA HIS A 39 -21.74 -0.44 6.19
C HIS A 39 -20.36 -0.12 5.61
N HIS A 40 -19.62 -1.13 5.13
CA HIS A 40 -18.31 -0.95 4.52
C HIS A 40 -18.05 -2.06 3.50
N ALA A 41 -17.24 -1.80 2.49
CA ALA A 41 -16.71 -2.83 1.61
C ALA A 41 -15.26 -2.52 1.24
N TYR A 42 -14.49 -3.56 0.94
CA TYR A 42 -13.14 -3.45 0.41
C TYR A 42 -12.90 -4.54 -0.64
N TRP A 43 -12.84 -4.13 -1.90
CA TRP A 43 -12.68 -4.98 -3.06
C TRP A 43 -11.28 -4.81 -3.65
N THR A 44 -10.62 -5.95 -3.84
CA THR A 44 -9.35 -6.09 -4.58
C THR A 44 -9.65 -6.98 -5.79
N PRO A 45 -9.75 -6.41 -7.00
CA PRO A 45 -10.16 -7.16 -8.18
C PRO A 45 -9.31 -8.40 -8.41
N GLY A 46 -9.97 -9.50 -8.79
CA GLY A 46 -9.30 -10.76 -9.07
C GLY A 46 -8.84 -11.54 -7.84
N HIS A 47 -9.00 -10.98 -6.63
CA HIS A 47 -8.40 -11.53 -5.42
C HIS A 47 -9.39 -11.72 -4.27
N ARG A 48 -10.05 -10.66 -3.79
CA ARG A 48 -11.04 -10.78 -2.70
C ARG A 48 -11.93 -9.56 -2.59
N CYS A 49 -13.11 -9.73 -1.99
CA CYS A 49 -13.99 -8.67 -1.56
C CYS A 49 -14.44 -8.90 -0.11
N VAL A 50 -14.16 -7.94 0.77
CA VAL A 50 -14.62 -7.95 2.16
C VAL A 50 -15.82 -7.01 2.28
N LEU A 51 -17.01 -7.55 2.48
CA LEU A 51 -18.27 -6.83 2.65
C LEU A 51 -18.64 -6.80 4.13
N THR A 52 -19.05 -5.66 4.65
CA THR A 52 -19.46 -5.48 6.04
C THR A 52 -20.84 -4.88 6.10
N TYR A 53 -21.71 -5.53 6.86
CA TYR A 53 -23.10 -5.14 7.07
C TYR A 53 -23.34 -4.83 8.52
N ARG A 54 -24.18 -3.83 8.80
CA ARG A 54 -24.78 -3.62 10.11
C ARG A 54 -26.08 -4.41 10.19
N VAL A 55 -26.25 -5.14 11.29
CA VAL A 55 -27.41 -6.01 11.54
C VAL A 55 -28.11 -5.54 12.82
N THR A 56 -29.43 -5.38 12.79
CA THR A 56 -30.25 -4.96 13.95
C THR A 56 -30.85 -6.16 14.69
N ALA A 57 -31.11 -6.00 15.99
CA ALA A 57 -31.79 -6.97 16.84
C ALA A 57 -33.16 -7.36 16.26
N GLY A 58 -33.46 -8.67 16.24
CA GLY A 58 -34.67 -9.24 15.61
C GLY A 58 -34.43 -9.91 14.24
N SER A 59 -33.21 -9.81 13.68
CA SER A 59 -32.80 -10.64 12.51
C SER A 59 -32.52 -12.08 12.98
N PRO A 60 -32.93 -13.13 12.23
CA PRO A 60 -32.63 -14.53 12.58
C PRO A 60 -31.12 -14.84 12.63
N ASP A 61 -30.30 -14.01 12.00
CA ASP A 61 -28.83 -14.08 12.03
C ASP A 61 -28.18 -13.19 13.10
N PHE A 62 -28.96 -12.58 14.01
CA PHE A 62 -28.39 -11.85 15.14
C PHE A 62 -27.75 -12.87 16.11
N PRO A 63 -26.46 -12.70 16.47
CA PRO A 63 -25.77 -13.66 17.31
C PRO A 63 -26.48 -13.78 18.67
N PRO A 64 -26.66 -15.00 19.22
CA PRO A 64 -27.30 -15.18 20.52
C PRO A 64 -26.52 -14.40 21.60
N SER A 65 -27.25 -13.71 22.47
CA SER A 65 -26.65 -13.10 23.67
C SER A 65 -26.08 -14.21 24.55
N SER A 66 -24.86 -14.03 25.06
CA SER A 66 -24.22 -14.97 25.99
C SER A 66 -24.90 -15.03 27.36
N ASP A 67 -25.91 -14.19 27.61
CA ASP A 67 -26.74 -14.22 28.80
C ASP A 67 -28.15 -14.73 28.46
N SER A 68 -28.36 -16.02 28.64
CA SER A 68 -29.70 -16.61 28.78
C SER A 68 -29.77 -17.38 30.10
N SER A 69 -29.66 -16.65 31.20
CA SER A 69 -30.16 -17.11 32.50
C SER A 69 -30.61 -15.90 33.33
N ALA A 70 -31.84 -15.43 33.12
CA ALA A 70 -32.77 -15.00 34.18
C ALA A 70 -34.06 -14.34 33.63
N SER A 71 -35.18 -14.91 34.08
CA SER A 71 -36.50 -14.31 34.36
C SER A 71 -37.19 -13.40 33.34
N SER A 72 -38.31 -13.93 32.85
CA SER A 72 -39.48 -13.17 32.40
C SER A 72 -40.03 -12.29 33.53
N ASP A 73 -39.76 -10.98 33.48
CA ASP A 73 -40.74 -9.94 33.79
C ASP A 73 -40.13 -8.54 33.59
N SER A 74 -40.78 -7.77 32.70
CA SER A 74 -41.03 -6.33 32.77
C SER A 74 -40.99 -5.69 31.38
N SER A 75 -42.12 -5.08 31.04
CA SER A 75 -42.33 -4.18 29.91
C SER A 75 -41.45 -2.94 30.06
N GLY A 76 -40.22 -3.02 29.57
CA GLY A 76 -39.33 -1.89 29.30
C GLY A 76 -38.93 -1.94 27.83
N SER A 77 -39.14 -0.85 27.10
CA SER A 77 -38.76 -0.63 25.70
C SER A 77 -37.47 -1.37 25.31
N ALA A 78 -37.58 -2.40 24.46
CA ALA A 78 -36.45 -3.14 23.91
C ALA A 78 -35.50 -2.18 23.16
N ALA A 79 -34.39 -1.80 23.79
CA ALA A 79 -33.31 -1.06 23.15
C ALA A 79 -32.67 -1.99 22.11
N GLY A 80 -33.09 -1.87 20.85
CA GLY A 80 -32.63 -2.73 19.75
C GLY A 80 -31.11 -2.62 19.57
N GLY A 81 -30.39 -3.65 19.99
CA GLY A 81 -28.95 -3.78 19.74
C GLY A 81 -28.65 -3.84 18.25
N SER A 82 -27.49 -3.34 17.82
CA SER A 82 -26.99 -3.57 16.46
C SER A 82 -25.56 -4.11 16.51
N THR A 83 -25.21 -4.97 15.57
CA THR A 83 -23.87 -5.57 15.43
C THR A 83 -23.37 -5.45 14.00
N PHE A 84 -22.15 -5.92 13.73
CA PHE A 84 -21.61 -6.01 12.38
C PHE A 84 -21.29 -7.46 12.00
N VAL A 85 -21.64 -7.82 10.77
CA VAL A 85 -21.29 -9.10 10.13
C VAL A 85 -20.42 -8.82 8.92
N VAL A 86 -19.41 -9.66 8.71
CA VAL A 86 -18.47 -9.59 7.59
C VAL A 86 -18.63 -10.81 6.70
N TRP A 87 -18.61 -10.58 5.39
CA TRP A 87 -18.45 -11.60 4.37
C TRP A 87 -17.12 -11.35 3.66
N GLU A 88 -16.24 -12.34 3.64
CA GLU A 88 -15.02 -12.32 2.82
C GLU A 88 -15.24 -13.26 1.63
N VAL A 89 -15.44 -12.66 0.46
CA VAL A 89 -15.61 -13.37 -0.81
C VAL A 89 -14.27 -13.47 -1.50
N THR A 90 -13.86 -14.68 -1.85
CA THR A 90 -12.64 -15.00 -2.60
C THR A 90 -13.02 -15.81 -3.85
N PRO A 91 -12.08 -16.12 -4.76
CA PRO A 91 -12.35 -17.01 -5.88
C PRO A 91 -12.76 -18.43 -5.44
N PHE A 92 -12.49 -18.80 -4.19
CA PHE A 92 -12.64 -20.16 -3.67
C PHE A 92 -13.89 -20.34 -2.80
N GLY A 93 -14.53 -19.24 -2.40
CA GLY A 93 -15.68 -19.31 -1.51
C GLY A 93 -16.04 -17.97 -0.89
N ALA A 94 -17.05 -17.97 -0.03
CA ALA A 94 -17.47 -16.81 0.74
C ALA A 94 -17.59 -17.20 2.22
N ASP A 95 -16.75 -16.60 3.06
CA ASP A 95 -16.72 -16.87 4.50
C ASP A 95 -17.44 -15.76 5.27
N ARG A 96 -18.33 -16.17 6.18
CA ARG A 96 -19.11 -15.26 7.03
C ARG A 96 -18.57 -15.27 8.45
N ARG A 97 -18.37 -14.09 9.06
CA ARG A 97 -17.95 -13.95 10.46
C ARG A 97 -18.56 -12.76 11.17
N ASP A 98 -18.72 -12.88 12.49
CA ASP A 98 -19.03 -11.76 13.39
C ASP A 98 -17.81 -10.82 13.53
N PHE A 99 -18.05 -9.52 13.67
CA PHE A 99 -16.95 -8.54 13.82
C PHE A 99 -16.05 -8.80 15.04
N ARG A 100 -16.58 -9.39 16.12
CA ARG A 100 -15.81 -9.76 17.32
C ARG A 100 -14.72 -10.80 17.03
N ALA A 101 -14.89 -11.59 15.96
CA ALA A 101 -13.93 -12.59 15.50
C ALA A 101 -12.90 -12.03 14.51
N ASP A 102 -12.72 -10.71 14.42
CA ASP A 102 -11.71 -10.10 13.55
C ASP A 102 -10.28 -10.44 14.05
N PRO A 103 -9.51 -11.27 13.32
CA PRO A 103 -8.20 -11.74 13.78
C PRO A 103 -7.16 -10.61 13.88
N ASP A 104 -7.37 -9.52 13.14
CA ASP A 104 -6.47 -8.37 13.13
C ASP A 104 -6.78 -7.38 14.28
N LEU A 105 -7.90 -7.56 14.96
CA LEU A 105 -8.33 -6.79 16.14
C LEU A 105 -8.48 -7.71 17.36
N PRO A 106 -7.39 -8.32 17.88
CA PRO A 106 -7.47 -9.33 18.93
C PRO A 106 -8.12 -8.83 20.23
N GLY A 107 -8.07 -7.52 20.51
CA GLY A 107 -8.74 -6.90 21.65
C GLY A 107 -10.24 -6.67 21.49
N LEU A 108 -10.79 -6.84 20.30
CA LEU A 108 -12.16 -6.41 19.97
C LEU A 108 -13.23 -7.23 20.69
N ALA A 109 -13.09 -8.55 20.73
CA ALA A 109 -14.05 -9.42 21.43
C ALA A 109 -14.22 -9.02 22.90
N ARG A 110 -13.09 -8.77 23.59
CA ARG A 110 -13.08 -8.33 24.99
C ARG A 110 -13.59 -6.91 25.17
N ALA A 111 -13.23 -5.98 24.28
CA ALA A 111 -13.74 -4.61 24.32
C ALA A 111 -15.23 -4.50 23.96
N ALA A 112 -15.80 -5.52 23.31
CA ALA A 112 -17.21 -5.62 22.98
C ALA A 112 -18.05 -6.38 24.02
N ASP A 113 -17.41 -6.93 25.07
CA ASP A 113 -18.06 -7.69 26.14
C ASP A 113 -18.45 -6.74 27.29
N PRO A 114 -19.75 -6.56 27.59
CA PRO A 114 -20.20 -5.66 28.64
C PRO A 114 -19.68 -5.98 30.04
N GLY A 115 -19.51 -7.27 30.38
CA GLY A 115 -19.01 -7.70 31.67
C GLY A 115 -17.54 -7.34 31.84
N VAL A 116 -16.72 -7.67 30.84
CA VAL A 116 -15.29 -7.32 30.82
C VAL A 116 -15.10 -5.80 30.89
N VAL A 117 -15.87 -5.04 30.12
CA VAL A 117 -15.79 -3.57 30.11
C VAL A 117 -16.21 -2.98 31.47
N SER A 118 -17.27 -3.51 32.09
CA SER A 118 -17.71 -3.08 33.42
C SER A 118 -16.62 -3.25 34.47
N ASP A 119 -15.93 -4.39 34.48
CA ASP A 119 -14.85 -4.69 35.43
C ASP A 119 -13.65 -3.75 35.23
N LEU A 120 -13.22 -3.57 33.98
CA LEU A 120 -12.12 -2.69 33.61
C LEU A 120 -12.38 -1.23 34.01
N LEU A 121 -13.61 -0.75 33.81
CA LEU A 121 -13.98 0.62 34.13
C LEU A 121 -14.22 0.82 35.63
N SER A 122 -14.76 -0.18 36.34
CA SER A 122 -14.93 -0.13 37.81
C SER A 122 -13.59 0.06 38.51
N THR A 123 -12.55 -0.62 38.04
CA THR A 123 -11.18 -0.48 38.54
C THR A 123 -10.63 0.94 38.38
N ARG A 124 -11.05 1.66 37.34
CA ARG A 124 -10.55 3.01 37.01
C ARG A 124 -11.38 4.14 37.62
N LEU A 125 -12.70 3.99 37.68
CA LEU A 125 -13.63 5.02 38.14
C LEU A 125 -13.84 4.99 39.67
N GLY A 126 -13.52 3.88 40.35
CA GLY A 126 -13.54 3.76 41.81
C GLY A 126 -14.94 3.61 42.41
N ALA A 127 -15.01 3.62 43.75
CA ALA A 127 -16.25 3.48 44.53
C ALA A 127 -17.03 4.81 44.67
N GLY A 128 -18.29 4.73 45.13
CA GLY A 128 -19.15 5.90 45.36
C GLY A 128 -19.86 6.38 44.08
N PRO A 129 -19.91 7.69 43.79
CA PRO A 129 -20.66 8.21 42.64
C PRO A 129 -20.13 7.74 41.27
N GLY A 130 -18.86 7.32 41.20
CA GLY A 130 -18.24 6.77 39.98
C GLY A 130 -18.42 5.25 39.77
N GLN A 131 -19.00 4.54 40.75
CA GLN A 131 -19.15 3.08 40.69
C GLN A 131 -20.01 2.67 39.50
N VAL A 132 -19.52 1.76 38.64
CA VAL A 132 -20.30 1.24 37.52
C VAL A 132 -21.35 0.26 38.05
N ARG A 133 -22.63 0.53 37.77
CA ARG A 133 -23.78 -0.33 38.14
C ARG A 133 -24.29 -1.14 36.96
N ALA A 134 -24.24 -0.56 35.76
CA ALA A 134 -24.61 -1.23 34.52
C ALA A 134 -23.73 -0.69 33.39
N CYS A 135 -23.42 -1.55 32.43
CA CYS A 135 -22.66 -1.22 31.23
C CYS A 135 -23.33 -1.85 30.02
N GLU A 136 -23.68 -1.04 29.02
CA GLU A 136 -24.11 -1.51 27.71
C GLU A 136 -23.03 -1.19 26.68
N VAL A 137 -22.80 -2.11 25.75
CA VAL A 137 -21.82 -1.95 24.67
C VAL A 137 -22.52 -2.00 23.32
N GLU A 138 -22.33 -0.96 22.52
CA GLU A 138 -22.93 -0.87 21.18
C GLU A 138 -21.85 -0.56 20.13
N PRO A 139 -21.64 -1.40 19.11
CA PRO A 139 -20.69 -1.12 18.05
C PRO A 139 -21.21 -0.01 17.12
N VAL A 140 -20.49 1.10 17.07
CA VAL A 140 -20.88 2.31 16.31
C VAL A 140 -20.32 2.28 14.90
N ARG A 141 -19.06 1.86 14.76
CA ARG A 141 -18.38 1.84 13.47
C ARG A 141 -17.33 0.76 13.45
N TYR A 142 -17.31 -0.03 12.39
CA TYR A 142 -16.30 -1.06 12.20
C TYR A 142 -15.67 -0.96 10.80
N ARG A 143 -14.36 -1.19 10.72
CA ARG A 143 -13.60 -1.35 9.48
C ARG A 143 -12.74 -2.61 9.66
N PRO A 144 -13.08 -3.72 8.98
CA PRO A 144 -12.37 -4.98 9.10
C PRO A 144 -10.86 -4.81 8.94
N GLY A 145 -10.08 -5.49 9.78
CA GLY A 145 -8.63 -5.48 9.71
C GLY A 145 -7.96 -4.22 10.24
N ARG A 146 -8.72 -3.18 10.60
CA ARG A 146 -8.17 -1.83 10.85
C ARG A 146 -8.59 -1.22 12.17
N ARG A 147 -9.89 -1.12 12.43
CA ARG A 147 -10.40 -0.50 13.66
C ARG A 147 -11.90 -0.74 13.89
N ALA A 148 -12.29 -0.67 15.16
CA ALA A 148 -13.67 -0.57 15.61
C ALA A 148 -13.85 0.59 16.58
N VAL A 149 -15.04 1.19 16.58
CA VAL A 149 -15.49 2.20 17.53
C VAL A 149 -16.74 1.64 18.21
N LEU A 150 -16.68 1.54 19.54
CA LEU A 150 -17.74 1.04 20.39
C LEU A 150 -18.23 2.19 21.29
N ARG A 151 -19.53 2.26 21.53
CA ARG A 151 -20.15 3.16 22.49
C ARG A 151 -20.45 2.39 23.75
N TYR A 152 -19.99 2.89 24.88
CA TYR A 152 -20.35 2.38 26.20
C TYR A 152 -21.36 3.31 26.84
N ARG A 153 -22.50 2.78 27.28
CA ARG A 153 -23.43 3.50 28.15
C ARG A 153 -23.30 2.93 29.55
N LEU A 154 -22.89 3.77 30.49
CA LEU A 154 -22.70 3.39 31.88
C LEU A 154 -23.79 4.01 32.73
N THR A 155 -24.37 3.24 33.64
CA THR A 155 -25.10 3.79 34.79
C THR A 155 -24.15 3.77 35.96
N THR A 156 -23.87 4.95 36.54
CA THR A 156 -22.92 5.06 37.65
C THR A 156 -23.64 5.20 39.00
N GLY A 157 -22.89 5.18 40.10
CA GLY A 157 -23.42 5.35 41.46
C GLY A 157 -24.17 6.66 41.68
N SER A 158 -23.90 7.70 40.88
CA SER A 158 -24.64 8.97 40.86
C SER A 158 -26.05 8.84 40.27
N GLY A 159 -26.33 7.77 39.53
CA GLY A 159 -27.59 7.58 38.80
C GLY A 159 -27.65 8.26 37.42
N GLU A 160 -26.68 9.11 37.08
CA GLU A 160 -26.62 9.74 35.76
C GLU A 160 -25.96 8.81 34.72
N PRO A 161 -26.51 8.73 33.48
CA PRO A 161 -25.93 7.95 32.41
C PRO A 161 -24.67 8.64 31.87
N ARG A 162 -23.57 7.89 31.78
CA ARG A 162 -22.30 8.36 31.21
C ARG A 162 -22.03 7.64 29.89
N ILE A 163 -21.68 8.38 28.85
CA ILE A 163 -21.41 7.83 27.52
C ILE A 163 -19.93 7.93 27.21
N LEU A 164 -19.30 6.78 26.95
CA LEU A 164 -17.91 6.69 26.52
C LEU A 164 -17.82 6.11 25.11
N TYR A 165 -16.72 6.42 24.41
CA TYR A 165 -16.39 5.81 23.13
C TYR A 165 -15.03 5.14 23.20
N ALA A 166 -15.01 3.83 22.93
CA ALA A 166 -13.78 3.06 22.80
C ALA A 166 -13.39 2.89 21.34
N ARG A 167 -12.15 3.26 21.00
CA ARG A 167 -11.54 2.96 19.70
C ARG A 167 -10.57 1.79 19.87
N VAL A 168 -10.90 0.66 19.25
CA VAL A 168 -10.01 -0.51 19.11
C VAL A 168 -9.29 -0.41 17.77
N SER A 169 -7.97 -0.58 17.76
CA SER A 169 -7.14 -0.51 16.54
C SER A 169 -6.41 -1.82 16.27
N ALA A 170 -5.96 -2.03 15.03
CA ALA A 170 -5.21 -3.22 14.64
C ALA A 170 -3.92 -3.40 15.45
N ALA A 171 -3.54 -4.63 15.76
CA ALA A 171 -2.30 -4.92 16.47
C ALA A 171 -1.04 -4.47 15.71
N THR A 172 -1.14 -4.38 14.39
CA THR A 172 -0.08 -3.85 13.50
C THR A 172 0.07 -2.33 13.58
N ALA A 173 -0.90 -1.62 14.17
CA ALA A 173 -0.76 -0.21 14.45
C ALA A 173 0.28 -0.04 15.57
N GLY A 174 1.45 0.50 15.23
CA GLY A 174 2.55 0.69 16.19
C GLY A 174 2.13 1.51 17.42
N PRO A 175 2.95 1.52 18.48
CA PRO A 175 2.59 2.14 19.76
C PRO A 175 2.22 3.63 19.65
N GLU A 176 2.72 4.32 18.63
CA GLU A 176 2.39 5.72 18.33
C GLU A 176 0.91 5.97 18.04
N ALA A 177 0.19 4.97 17.52
CA ALA A 177 -1.25 5.06 17.25
C ALA A 177 -2.08 5.27 18.53
N GLN A 178 -1.56 4.89 19.70
CA GLN A 178 -2.19 5.16 21.01
C GLN A 178 -1.56 6.35 21.73
N LYS A 179 -0.24 6.52 21.64
CA LYS A 179 0.48 7.60 22.34
C LYS A 179 0.09 8.98 21.84
N VAL A 180 -0.04 9.16 20.52
CA VAL A 180 -0.36 10.48 19.94
C VAL A 180 -1.76 10.94 20.38
N PRO A 181 -2.85 10.16 20.20
CA PRO A 181 -4.16 10.59 20.69
C PRO A 181 -4.21 10.83 22.21
N ALA A 182 -3.53 10.01 23.01
CA ALA A 182 -3.47 10.22 24.46
C ALA A 182 -2.83 11.58 24.81
N ALA A 183 -1.66 11.88 24.24
CA ALA A 183 -0.96 13.15 24.49
C ALA A 183 -1.79 14.38 24.08
N LEU A 184 -2.60 14.26 23.03
CA LEU A 184 -3.46 15.35 22.54
C LEU A 184 -4.74 15.55 23.38
N ALA A 185 -5.19 14.49 24.07
CA ALA A 185 -6.29 14.58 25.03
C ALA A 185 -5.84 15.25 26.35
N ASP A 186 -4.58 15.09 26.72
CA ASP A 186 -4.00 15.64 27.96
C ASP A 186 -3.51 17.09 27.86
N LEU A 187 -3.69 17.75 26.70
CA LEU A 187 -3.22 19.12 26.50
C LEU A 187 -3.94 20.12 27.44
N PRO A 188 -3.19 20.95 28.21
CA PRO A 188 -3.78 21.95 29.10
C PRO A 188 -4.49 23.07 28.32
N ASP A 189 -5.52 23.65 28.92
CA ASP A 189 -6.22 24.88 28.48
C ASP A 189 -6.97 24.88 27.13
N ARG A 190 -7.12 23.73 26.45
CA ARG A 190 -8.15 23.40 25.42
C ARG A 190 -7.74 22.08 24.76
N PRO A 191 -8.15 20.91 25.26
CA PRO A 191 -7.78 19.65 24.63
C PRO A 191 -8.29 19.58 23.19
N LEU A 192 -7.53 18.92 22.31
CA LEU A 192 -7.92 18.79 20.90
C LEU A 192 -8.90 17.63 20.72
N LEU A 193 -8.73 16.57 21.52
CA LEU A 193 -9.57 15.39 21.58
C LEU A 193 -10.44 15.43 22.86
N PRO A 194 -11.51 14.62 22.94
CA PRO A 194 -12.27 14.46 24.18
C PRO A 194 -11.39 13.82 25.27
N SER A 195 -11.73 14.04 26.54
CA SER A 195 -10.96 13.54 27.67
C SER A 195 -10.73 12.03 27.60
N LEU A 196 -9.48 11.60 27.82
CA LEU A 196 -9.13 10.19 27.88
C LEU A 196 -9.50 9.63 29.25
N VAL A 197 -10.39 8.64 29.29
CA VAL A 197 -10.85 7.98 30.53
C VAL A 197 -9.98 6.77 30.84
N ALA A 198 -9.65 5.98 29.81
CA ALA A 198 -8.84 4.77 29.98
C ALA A 198 -8.00 4.47 28.74
N ARG A 199 -6.86 3.82 28.97
CA ARG A 199 -6.00 3.23 27.96
C ARG A 199 -5.80 1.76 28.31
N TRP A 200 -6.09 0.89 27.35
CA TRP A 200 -5.93 -0.57 27.47
C TRP A 200 -4.97 -1.08 26.38
N PRO A 201 -3.65 -1.03 26.63
CA PRO A 201 -2.64 -1.47 25.66
C PRO A 201 -2.86 -2.91 25.17
N GLU A 202 -3.26 -3.80 26.07
CA GLU A 202 -3.53 -5.22 25.84
C GLU A 202 -4.66 -5.46 24.84
N TYR A 203 -5.62 -4.53 24.74
CA TYR A 203 -6.72 -4.58 23.77
C TYR A 203 -6.51 -3.62 22.60
N THR A 204 -5.37 -2.92 22.56
CA THR A 204 -5.10 -1.84 21.61
C THR A 204 -6.24 -0.82 21.56
N ALA A 205 -6.75 -0.44 22.73
CA ALA A 205 -7.95 0.37 22.89
C ALA A 205 -7.73 1.67 23.67
N LEU A 206 -8.35 2.74 23.19
CA LEU A 206 -8.45 4.04 23.88
C LEU A 206 -9.91 4.36 24.16
N VAL A 207 -10.22 4.79 25.38
CA VAL A 207 -11.58 5.12 25.81
C VAL A 207 -11.67 6.60 26.14
N HIS A 208 -12.51 7.32 25.40
CA HIS A 208 -12.72 8.75 25.56
C HIS A 208 -14.13 9.05 26.06
N GLU A 209 -14.29 10.18 26.74
CA GLU A 209 -15.59 10.78 27.01
C GLU A 209 -16.34 11.11 25.72
N ALA A 210 -17.67 11.06 25.78
CA ALA A 210 -18.50 11.63 24.73
C ALA A 210 -18.25 13.14 24.63
N ALA A 211 -18.15 13.64 23.39
CA ALA A 211 -18.09 15.06 23.11
C ALA A 211 -19.43 15.53 22.52
N ASP A 212 -19.85 16.72 22.93
CA ASP A 212 -21.06 17.36 22.43
C ASP A 212 -20.90 17.92 21.02
N GLY A 213 -22.02 18.01 20.31
CA GLY A 213 -22.13 18.72 19.04
C GLY A 213 -22.53 17.84 17.86
N ARG A 214 -22.58 18.46 16.68
CA ARG A 214 -22.94 17.81 15.41
C ARG A 214 -21.69 17.61 14.56
N PRO A 215 -21.56 16.52 13.79
CA PRO A 215 -20.45 16.36 12.86
C PRO A 215 -20.35 17.56 11.91
N LEU A 216 -19.17 18.17 11.81
CA LEU A 216 -18.96 19.41 11.06
C LEU A 216 -19.29 19.22 9.57
N SER A 217 -19.04 18.03 9.00
CA SER A 217 -19.48 17.70 7.63
C SER A 217 -21.01 17.76 7.43
N VAL A 218 -21.81 17.57 8.48
CA VAL A 218 -23.27 17.73 8.42
C VAL A 218 -23.61 19.22 8.51
N VAL A 219 -23.01 19.95 9.45
CA VAL A 219 -23.26 21.39 9.64
C VAL A 219 -22.88 22.21 8.40
N LEU A 220 -21.77 21.87 7.73
CA LEU A 220 -21.34 22.56 6.50
C LEU A 220 -22.26 22.31 5.30
N ARG A 221 -23.00 21.19 5.27
CA ARG A 221 -23.97 20.85 4.21
C ARG A 221 -25.39 21.32 4.49
N ASP A 222 -25.72 21.59 5.76
CA ASP A 222 -27.04 22.00 6.18
C ASP A 222 -27.34 23.43 5.70
N ALA A 223 -28.16 23.55 4.66
CA ALA A 223 -28.52 24.84 4.06
C ALA A 223 -29.30 25.75 5.02
N ARG A 224 -29.92 25.19 6.07
CA ARG A 224 -30.58 25.96 7.14
C ARG A 224 -29.58 26.68 8.04
N VAL A 225 -28.31 26.26 8.03
CA VAL A 225 -27.24 26.96 8.75
C VAL A 225 -26.77 28.14 7.90
N PRO A 226 -26.83 29.39 8.41
CA PRO A 226 -26.45 30.57 7.64
C PRO A 226 -25.04 30.45 7.05
N ALA A 227 -24.85 30.84 5.79
CA ALA A 227 -23.57 30.73 5.07
C ALA A 227 -22.40 31.35 5.86
N ARG A 228 -22.62 32.51 6.50
CA ARG A 228 -21.63 33.17 7.37
C ARG A 228 -21.15 32.31 8.54
N VAL A 229 -22.02 31.47 9.10
CA VAL A 229 -21.69 30.55 10.20
C VAL A 229 -20.88 29.38 9.67
N ARG A 230 -21.29 28.81 8.52
CA ARG A 230 -20.56 27.70 7.87
C ARG A 230 -19.13 28.11 7.49
N VAL A 231 -18.96 29.28 6.88
CA VAL A 231 -17.63 29.83 6.53
C VAL A 231 -16.80 30.11 7.78
N ARG A 232 -17.41 30.61 8.87
CA ARG A 232 -16.72 30.82 10.15
C ARG A 232 -16.25 29.50 10.79
N LEU A 233 -17.08 28.46 10.77
CA LEU A 233 -16.68 27.13 11.27
C LEU A 233 -15.57 26.52 10.42
N ALA A 234 -15.60 26.73 9.10
CA ALA A 234 -14.52 26.32 8.20
C ALA A 234 -13.20 27.05 8.54
N TYR A 235 -13.25 28.35 8.83
CA TYR A 235 -12.09 29.09 9.36
C TYR A 235 -11.55 28.47 10.65
N ARG A 236 -12.45 28.13 11.60
CA ARG A 236 -12.07 27.47 12.85
C ARG A 236 -11.47 26.09 12.64
N LEU A 237 -11.90 25.34 11.62
CA LEU A 237 -11.30 24.06 11.25
C LEU A 237 -9.84 24.25 10.83
N GLY A 238 -9.54 25.29 10.04
CA GLY A 238 -8.17 25.69 9.71
C GLY A 238 -7.33 26.00 10.96
N THR A 239 -7.90 26.76 11.90
CA THR A 239 -7.23 27.07 13.18
C THR A 239 -7.03 25.82 14.04
N LEU A 240 -7.98 24.89 14.06
CA LEU A 240 -7.87 23.62 14.78
C LEU A 240 -6.73 22.77 14.20
N LEU A 241 -6.63 22.68 12.87
CA LEU A 241 -5.57 21.96 12.20
C LEU A 241 -4.19 22.59 12.45
N ALA A 242 -4.09 23.93 12.44
CA ALA A 242 -2.87 24.63 12.82
C ALA A 242 -2.45 24.30 14.25
N ARG A 243 -3.39 24.20 15.20
CA ARG A 243 -3.08 23.81 16.58
C ARG A 243 -2.54 22.38 16.66
N LEU A 244 -3.08 21.44 15.88
CA LEU A 244 -2.56 20.07 15.79
C LEU A 244 -1.14 20.05 15.21
N HIS A 245 -0.91 20.76 14.09
CA HIS A 245 0.38 20.79 13.41
C HIS A 245 1.51 21.40 14.25
N LEU A 246 1.16 22.25 15.22
CA LEU A 246 2.09 22.84 16.19
C LEU A 246 2.42 21.93 17.37
N GLN A 247 1.77 20.77 17.51
CA GLN A 247 2.09 19.81 18.56
C GLN A 247 3.34 19.01 18.21
N SER A 248 4.13 18.68 19.22
CA SER A 248 5.30 17.81 19.10
C SER A 248 4.93 16.42 19.62
N ALA A 249 4.78 15.46 18.71
CA ALA A 249 4.64 14.06 19.06
C ALA A 249 5.39 13.16 18.05
N PRO A 250 5.97 12.03 18.50
CA PRO A 250 6.53 11.04 17.60
C PRO A 250 5.42 10.41 16.74
N ALA A 251 5.64 10.36 15.43
CA ALA A 251 4.75 9.75 14.46
C ALA A 251 5.58 9.27 13.25
N PRO A 252 5.14 8.22 12.53
CA PRO A 252 5.80 7.78 11.31
C PRO A 252 5.82 8.91 10.27
N THR A 253 6.86 8.99 9.44
CA THR A 253 6.92 9.99 8.36
C THR A 253 6.25 9.44 7.11
N ARG A 254 5.43 10.25 6.45
CA ARG A 254 4.84 9.94 5.13
C ARG A 254 5.19 11.03 4.13
N SER A 255 5.86 10.63 3.06
CA SER A 255 6.18 11.53 1.95
C SER A 255 5.05 11.60 0.91
N GLY A 256 5.08 12.62 0.05
CA GLY A 256 4.21 12.69 -1.13
C GLY A 256 4.36 11.46 -2.04
N THR A 257 5.58 10.94 -2.15
CA THR A 257 5.88 9.72 -2.91
C THR A 257 5.19 8.49 -2.35
N ASP A 258 5.14 8.35 -1.01
CA ASP A 258 4.48 7.21 -0.38
C ASP A 258 2.98 7.24 -0.61
N VAL A 259 2.36 8.40 -0.44
CA VAL A 259 0.92 8.55 -0.67
C VAL A 259 0.57 8.38 -2.15
N LEU A 260 1.39 8.92 -3.06
CA LEU A 260 1.20 8.71 -4.51
C LEU A 260 1.25 7.23 -4.86
N ARG A 261 2.24 6.49 -4.33
CA ARG A 261 2.39 5.04 -4.51
C ARG A 261 1.15 4.29 -4.02
N ASP A 262 0.69 4.60 -2.80
CA ASP A 262 -0.50 3.96 -2.22
C ASP A 262 -1.74 4.18 -3.10
N VAL A 263 -1.92 5.40 -3.61
CA VAL A 263 -3.06 5.74 -4.48
C VAL A 263 -2.95 5.07 -5.84
N THR A 264 -1.76 5.04 -6.46
CA THR A 264 -1.53 4.32 -7.73
C THR A 264 -1.76 2.82 -7.58
N GLY A 265 -1.41 2.23 -6.44
CA GLY A 265 -1.65 0.80 -6.17
C GLY A 265 -3.13 0.41 -6.17
N VAL A 266 -4.03 1.37 -5.96
CA VAL A 266 -5.48 1.17 -5.94
C VAL A 266 -6.13 1.36 -7.32
N LEU A 267 -5.43 1.97 -8.27
CA LEU A 267 -5.92 2.23 -9.62
C LEU A 267 -6.55 1.00 -10.33
N PRO A 268 -6.00 -0.22 -10.23
CA PRO A 268 -6.57 -1.40 -10.89
C PRO A 268 -8.02 -1.72 -10.47
N ALA A 269 -8.49 -1.20 -9.32
CA ALA A 269 -9.88 -1.34 -8.89
C ALA A 269 -10.88 -0.59 -9.78
N ALA A 270 -10.46 0.47 -10.46
CA ALA A 270 -11.32 1.22 -11.37
C ALA A 270 -11.41 0.59 -12.77
N GLU A 271 -10.35 -0.10 -13.22
CA GLU A 271 -10.27 -0.67 -14.58
C GLU A 271 -11.46 -1.55 -14.99
N PRO A 272 -11.88 -2.57 -14.19
CA PRO A 272 -13.02 -3.42 -14.57
C PRO A 272 -14.38 -2.73 -14.45
N ALA A 273 -14.49 -1.68 -13.62
CA ALA A 273 -15.76 -1.00 -13.34
C ALA A 273 -16.02 0.19 -14.28
N ASP A 274 -14.98 0.93 -14.62
CA ASP A 274 -15.04 2.16 -15.41
C ASP A 274 -13.67 2.42 -16.09
N PRO A 275 -13.39 1.77 -17.24
CA PRO A 275 -12.10 1.85 -17.91
C PRO A 275 -11.72 3.29 -18.34
N GLU A 276 -12.72 4.09 -18.72
CA GLU A 276 -12.50 5.48 -19.16
C GLU A 276 -12.02 6.34 -18.00
N VAL A 277 -12.72 6.30 -16.86
CA VAL A 277 -12.30 7.04 -15.67
C VAL A 277 -10.99 6.49 -15.11
N ALA A 278 -10.76 5.18 -15.15
CA ALA A 278 -9.48 4.59 -14.79
C ALA A 278 -8.33 5.17 -15.60
N HIS A 279 -8.46 5.26 -16.93
CA HIS A 279 -7.45 5.85 -17.81
C HIS A 279 -7.18 7.34 -17.50
N ARG A 280 -8.24 8.11 -17.23
CA ARG A 280 -8.12 9.53 -16.85
C ARG A 280 -7.42 9.70 -15.50
N LEU A 281 -7.80 8.92 -14.50
CA LEU A 281 -7.14 8.95 -13.18
C LEU A 281 -5.69 8.48 -13.25
N ALA A 282 -5.36 7.54 -14.15
CA ALA A 282 -3.98 7.14 -14.44
C ALA A 282 -3.17 8.34 -14.98
N THR A 283 -3.71 9.07 -15.95
CA THR A 283 -3.09 10.27 -16.53
C THR A 283 -2.85 11.35 -15.47
N VAL A 284 -3.83 11.56 -14.57
CA VAL A 284 -3.68 12.45 -13.42
C VAL A 284 -2.54 12.00 -12.49
N LEU A 285 -2.46 10.71 -12.17
CA LEU A 285 -1.41 10.16 -11.32
C LEU A 285 -0.02 10.28 -11.96
N ASP A 286 0.10 10.03 -13.26
CA ASP A 286 1.35 10.22 -14.01
C ASP A 286 1.77 11.70 -13.97
N ARG A 287 0.82 12.62 -14.15
CA ARG A 287 1.07 14.05 -14.06
C ARG A 287 1.50 14.49 -12.67
N LEU A 288 0.88 13.97 -11.62
CA LEU A 288 1.30 14.21 -10.23
C LEU A 288 2.66 13.57 -9.92
N GLY A 289 2.99 12.44 -10.56
CA GLY A 289 4.28 11.76 -10.43
C GLY A 289 5.42 12.46 -11.16
N ALA A 290 5.14 13.27 -12.17
CA ALA A 290 6.13 14.06 -12.89
C ALA A 290 6.76 15.19 -12.04
N TRP A 291 6.03 15.65 -11.02
CA TRP A 291 6.52 16.65 -10.08
C TRP A 291 5.88 16.40 -8.71
N ILE A 292 6.70 16.01 -7.73
CA ILE A 292 6.27 15.83 -6.34
C ILE A 292 6.80 17.04 -5.55
N PRO A 293 5.95 17.80 -4.83
CA PRO A 293 6.40 18.92 -4.01
C PRO A 293 7.44 18.47 -2.99
N ALA A 294 8.50 19.28 -2.81
CA ALA A 294 9.50 19.03 -1.78
C ALA A 294 8.81 19.00 -0.40
N SER A 295 9.21 18.04 0.43
CA SER A 295 8.71 17.99 1.80
C SER A 295 9.37 19.12 2.58
N GLY A 296 8.62 20.21 2.81
CA GLY A 296 9.06 21.32 3.66
C GLY A 296 9.14 20.92 5.13
N HIS A 297 8.91 21.88 6.04
CA HIS A 297 8.84 21.58 7.47
C HIS A 297 7.75 20.54 7.76
N LEU A 298 8.15 19.37 8.30
CA LEU A 298 7.24 18.28 8.61
C LEU A 298 6.49 18.57 9.91
N VAL A 299 5.16 18.50 9.85
CA VAL A 299 4.26 18.73 10.98
C VAL A 299 3.58 17.42 11.38
N LEU A 300 3.07 17.35 12.62
CA LEU A 300 2.21 16.24 13.03
C LEU A 300 0.86 16.35 12.32
N GLY A 301 0.66 15.56 11.28
CA GLY A 301 -0.59 15.49 10.52
C GLY A 301 -1.59 14.50 11.14
N ALA A 302 -2.86 14.79 10.94
CA ALA A 302 -3.98 13.87 11.17
C ALA A 302 -4.10 12.79 10.10
N GLY A 303 -3.52 12.99 8.91
CA GLY A 303 -3.62 12.08 7.78
C GLY A 303 -4.84 12.39 6.90
N ASP A 304 -5.69 11.39 6.60
CA ASP A 304 -6.91 11.63 5.82
C ASP A 304 -8.05 12.26 6.66
N LEU A 305 -7.81 13.47 7.19
CA LEU A 305 -8.76 14.17 8.03
C LEU A 305 -10.04 14.51 7.25
N ALA A 306 -11.13 13.84 7.63
CA ALA A 306 -12.46 14.18 7.15
C ALA A 306 -13.13 15.18 8.11
N PRO A 307 -13.83 16.23 7.62
CA PRO A 307 -14.62 17.11 8.48
C PRO A 307 -15.68 16.39 9.33
N GLY A 308 -16.05 15.15 8.99
CA GLY A 308 -16.94 14.32 9.81
C GLY A 308 -16.31 13.76 11.08
N LEU A 309 -14.99 13.87 11.25
CA LEU A 309 -14.26 13.53 12.49
C LEU A 309 -14.11 14.75 13.42
N VAL A 310 -14.78 15.87 13.12
CA VAL A 310 -14.79 17.05 13.95
C VAL A 310 -16.24 17.32 14.35
N LEU A 311 -16.50 17.48 15.65
CA LEU A 311 -17.79 17.96 16.13
C LEU A 311 -17.80 19.47 16.23
N ALA A 312 -18.92 20.07 15.84
CA ALA A 312 -19.22 21.46 16.03
C ALA A 312 -20.31 21.60 17.08
N ASP A 313 -19.96 22.20 18.22
CA ASP A 313 -20.92 22.69 19.21
C ASP A 313 -20.85 24.21 19.26
N ARG A 314 -21.92 24.86 18.82
CA ARG A 314 -22.01 26.32 18.64
C ARG A 314 -20.82 26.87 17.84
N ASN A 315 -19.82 27.42 18.54
CA ASN A 315 -18.62 28.03 17.96
C ASN A 315 -17.31 27.31 18.38
N ARG A 316 -17.42 26.15 19.03
CA ARG A 316 -16.30 25.29 19.42
C ARG A 316 -16.23 24.10 18.48
N LEU A 317 -14.99 23.70 18.17
CA LEU A 317 -14.71 22.50 17.38
C LEU A 317 -13.89 21.53 18.22
N THR A 318 -14.31 20.28 18.24
CA THR A 318 -13.62 19.18 18.93
C THR A 318 -13.24 18.12 17.91
N LEU A 319 -11.97 17.78 17.82
CA LEU A 319 -11.53 16.65 16.99
C LEU A 319 -11.93 15.37 17.73
N LEU A 320 -12.51 14.39 17.04
CA LEU A 320 -12.88 13.11 17.65
C LEU A 320 -11.73 12.12 17.61
N ASP A 321 -10.95 12.15 16.54
CA ASP A 321 -10.04 11.06 16.23
C ASP A 321 -8.99 11.47 15.18
N LEU A 322 -7.84 10.79 15.22
CA LEU A 322 -6.79 10.86 14.20
C LEU A 322 -6.79 9.55 13.40
N PRO A 323 -7.21 9.55 12.12
CA PRO A 323 -7.36 8.32 11.38
C PRO A 323 -6.02 7.60 11.13
N ASP A 324 -4.98 8.35 10.76
CA ASP A 324 -3.65 7.84 10.39
C ASP A 324 -2.59 8.91 10.69
N PRO A 325 -2.22 9.11 11.97
CA PRO A 325 -1.30 10.18 12.36
C PRO A 325 0.09 9.92 11.80
N ALA A 326 0.62 10.88 11.05
CA ALA A 326 1.93 10.80 10.42
C ALA A 326 2.57 12.19 10.34
N ARG A 327 3.90 12.25 10.34
CA ARG A 327 4.62 13.48 9.98
C ARG A 327 4.61 13.66 8.47
N GLY A 328 4.18 14.83 8.03
CA GLY A 328 4.06 15.18 6.61
C GLY A 328 4.02 16.69 6.42
N PRO A 329 3.97 17.18 5.18
CA PRO A 329 3.75 18.59 4.90
C PRO A 329 2.34 19.02 5.33
N ALA A 330 2.18 20.26 5.79
CA ALA A 330 0.89 20.78 6.24
C ALA A 330 -0.18 20.76 5.13
N GLU A 331 0.27 20.91 3.89
CA GLU A 331 -0.52 20.86 2.68
C GLU A 331 -1.22 19.51 2.48
N ALA A 332 -0.71 18.41 3.04
CA ALA A 332 -1.33 17.09 2.91
C ALA A 332 -2.71 17.01 3.60
N ASP A 333 -2.79 17.49 4.84
CA ASP A 333 -4.03 17.51 5.62
C ASP A 333 -5.01 18.56 5.10
N LEU A 334 -4.51 19.75 4.75
CA LEU A 334 -5.32 20.79 4.12
C LEU A 334 -5.88 20.30 2.77
N GLY A 335 -5.06 19.62 1.96
CA GLY A 335 -5.47 18.98 0.73
C GLY A 335 -6.58 17.95 0.94
N SER A 336 -6.48 17.12 1.99
CA SER A 336 -7.55 16.18 2.38
C SER A 336 -8.86 16.89 2.73
N VAL A 337 -8.81 17.95 3.54
CA VAL A 337 -10.00 18.73 3.90
C VAL A 337 -10.64 19.38 2.66
N LEU A 338 -9.83 20.04 1.82
CA LEU A 338 -10.31 20.68 0.59
C LEU A 338 -10.88 19.68 -0.41
N ALA A 339 -10.28 18.49 -0.52
CA ALA A 339 -10.80 17.41 -1.35
C ALA A 339 -12.20 16.95 -0.88
N ARG A 340 -12.38 16.78 0.44
CA ARG A 340 -13.66 16.40 1.05
C ARG A 340 -14.73 17.47 0.88
N LEU A 341 -14.37 18.75 1.00
CA LEU A 341 -15.30 19.85 0.73
C LEU A 341 -15.69 19.92 -0.75
N LEU A 342 -14.74 19.66 -1.66
CA LEU A 342 -15.03 19.63 -3.10
C LEU A 342 -16.03 18.53 -3.44
N TRP A 343 -15.80 17.32 -2.92
CA TRP A 343 -16.74 16.21 -3.15
C TRP A 343 -18.17 16.55 -2.70
N GLN A 344 -18.33 17.26 -1.57
CA GLN A 344 -19.66 17.57 -1.04
C GLN A 344 -20.53 18.40 -1.99
N TRP A 345 -19.96 19.26 -2.85
CA TRP A 345 -20.77 20.09 -3.75
C TRP A 345 -20.94 19.50 -5.15
N LEU A 346 -20.18 18.46 -5.54
CA LEU A 346 -20.47 17.73 -6.79
C LEU A 346 -21.90 17.15 -6.79
N GLY A 347 -22.43 16.80 -5.62
CA GLY A 347 -23.83 16.41 -5.44
C GLY A 347 -24.81 17.59 -5.22
N HIS A 348 -24.32 18.82 -5.05
CA HIS A 348 -25.12 20.01 -4.71
C HIS A 348 -24.56 21.29 -5.36
N PRO A 349 -24.73 21.49 -6.68
CA PRO A 349 -24.17 22.63 -7.41
C PRO A 349 -24.55 24.00 -6.82
N ASP A 350 -25.77 24.14 -6.30
CA ASP A 350 -26.28 25.39 -5.71
C ASP A 350 -25.50 25.84 -4.47
N GLN A 351 -24.84 24.90 -3.78
CA GLN A 351 -24.05 25.20 -2.58
C GLN A 351 -22.59 25.56 -2.89
N ARG A 352 -22.18 25.50 -4.17
CA ARG A 352 -20.80 25.72 -4.60
C ARG A 352 -20.18 27.03 -4.07
N PRO A 353 -20.82 28.22 -4.16
CA PRO A 353 -20.18 29.46 -3.72
C PRO A 353 -19.84 29.47 -2.23
N VAL A 354 -20.72 28.91 -1.40
CA VAL A 354 -20.52 28.84 0.06
C VAL A 354 -19.42 27.84 0.42
N LEU A 355 -19.35 26.70 -0.26
CA LEU A 355 -18.34 25.67 0.00
C LEU A 355 -16.95 26.07 -0.53
N GLU A 356 -16.88 26.80 -1.65
CA GLU A 356 -15.63 27.44 -2.10
C GLU A 356 -15.15 28.51 -1.10
N ALA A 357 -16.06 29.35 -0.59
CA ALA A 357 -15.75 30.30 0.47
C ALA A 357 -15.30 29.60 1.75
N ALA A 358 -15.91 28.47 2.11
CA ALA A 358 -15.48 27.64 3.24
C ALA A 358 -14.07 27.07 3.02
N GLY A 359 -13.76 26.57 1.82
CA GLY A 359 -12.41 26.10 1.48
C GLY A 359 -11.34 27.18 1.64
N ARG A 360 -11.60 28.39 1.12
CA ARG A 360 -10.70 29.55 1.33
C ARG A 360 -10.57 29.91 2.81
N ALA A 361 -11.66 29.84 3.56
CA ALA A 361 -11.67 30.12 4.99
C ALA A 361 -10.84 29.11 5.80
N VAL A 362 -10.87 27.81 5.46
CA VAL A 362 -9.99 26.79 6.09
C VAL A 362 -8.52 27.20 5.95
N VAL A 363 -8.08 27.52 4.72
CA VAL A 363 -6.68 27.91 4.46
C VAL A 363 -6.34 29.20 5.23
N ALA A 364 -7.19 30.23 5.15
CA ALA A 364 -6.96 31.48 5.87
C ALA A 364 -6.90 31.30 7.41
N GLY A 365 -7.71 30.40 7.96
CA GLY A 365 -7.72 30.09 9.38
C GLY A 365 -6.48 29.31 9.84
N TYR A 366 -5.92 28.50 8.96
CA TYR A 366 -4.64 27.83 9.17
C TYR A 366 -3.48 28.83 9.10
N GLU A 367 -3.38 29.58 8.01
CA GLU A 367 -2.25 30.48 7.75
C GLU A 367 -2.11 31.59 8.78
N ARG A 368 -3.24 32.08 9.32
CA ARG A 368 -3.24 33.07 10.40
C ARG A 368 -2.48 32.61 11.65
N ARG A 369 -2.38 31.29 11.87
CA ARG A 369 -1.79 30.72 13.09
C ARG A 369 -0.47 29.98 12.86
N ALA A 370 -0.31 29.31 11.72
CA ALA A 370 0.85 28.46 11.44
C ALA A 370 1.75 28.99 10.31
N GLY A 371 1.43 30.14 9.72
CA GLY A 371 2.18 30.70 8.58
C GLY A 371 1.64 30.25 7.22
N ARG A 372 2.16 30.87 6.15
CA ARG A 372 1.68 30.64 4.79
C ARG A 372 2.00 29.24 4.30
N VAL A 373 1.10 28.66 3.53
CA VAL A 373 1.31 27.36 2.87
C VAL A 373 1.70 27.58 1.40
N ASP A 374 2.43 26.63 0.82
CA ASP A 374 2.77 26.69 -0.60
C ASP A 374 1.49 26.40 -1.43
N PRO A 375 1.00 27.37 -2.23
CA PRO A 375 -0.25 27.21 -2.97
C PRO A 375 -0.17 26.09 -4.03
N GLU A 376 1.01 25.84 -4.61
CA GLU A 376 1.19 24.78 -5.60
C GLU A 376 1.27 23.41 -4.93
N ALA A 377 2.00 23.30 -3.82
CA ALA A 377 2.03 22.07 -3.04
C ALA A 377 0.64 21.72 -2.50
N LEU A 378 -0.13 22.71 -2.03
CA LEU A 378 -1.51 22.54 -1.59
C LEU A 378 -2.42 22.04 -2.73
N LEU A 379 -2.28 22.62 -3.93
CA LEU A 379 -3.02 22.17 -5.10
C LEU A 379 -2.67 20.72 -5.45
N TRP A 380 -1.38 20.36 -5.44
CA TRP A 380 -0.91 19.01 -5.71
C TRP A 380 -1.50 18.00 -4.72
N TRP A 381 -1.42 18.28 -3.42
CA TRP A 381 -1.98 17.41 -2.37
C TRP A 381 -3.49 17.29 -2.47
N ARG A 382 -4.20 18.38 -2.79
CA ARG A 382 -5.64 18.35 -3.05
C ARG A 382 -5.97 17.43 -4.23
N CYS A 383 -5.25 17.53 -5.35
CA CYS A 383 -5.43 16.66 -6.51
C CYS A 383 -5.20 15.19 -6.13
N LEU A 384 -4.09 14.87 -5.47
CA LEU A 384 -3.79 13.51 -5.05
C LEU A 384 -4.88 12.93 -4.14
N ARG A 385 -5.39 13.71 -3.18
CA ARG A 385 -6.47 13.27 -2.27
C ARG A 385 -7.82 13.12 -2.96
N LEU A 386 -8.12 13.95 -3.96
CA LEU A 386 -9.31 13.78 -4.81
C LEU A 386 -9.21 12.49 -5.63
N THR A 387 -8.06 12.20 -6.23
CA THR A 387 -7.81 10.94 -6.95
C THR A 387 -7.94 9.73 -6.01
N ALA A 388 -7.34 9.78 -4.81
CA ALA A 388 -7.50 8.75 -3.79
C ALA A 388 -8.97 8.52 -3.41
N PHE A 389 -9.73 9.60 -3.32
CA PHE A 389 -11.13 9.56 -2.94
C PHE A 389 -12.03 9.00 -4.05
N ALA A 390 -11.72 9.30 -5.31
CA ALA A 390 -12.31 8.74 -6.52
C ALA A 390 -12.09 7.23 -6.59
N LEU A 391 -10.83 6.79 -6.57
CA LEU A 391 -10.44 5.38 -6.59
C LEU A 391 -11.04 4.62 -5.40
N GLY A 392 -11.13 5.27 -4.25
CA GLY A 392 -11.77 4.75 -3.05
C GLY A 392 -13.27 4.42 -3.21
N ARG A 393 -13.98 4.95 -4.23
CA ARG A 393 -15.37 4.56 -4.55
C ARG A 393 -15.45 3.18 -5.18
N TYR A 394 -14.50 2.88 -6.08
CA TYR A 394 -14.44 1.58 -6.74
C TYR A 394 -14.03 0.51 -5.74
N THR A 395 -12.97 0.72 -4.95
CA THR A 395 -12.58 -0.26 -3.91
C THR A 395 -13.63 -0.50 -2.86
N ARG A 396 -14.53 0.46 -2.60
CA ARG A 396 -15.61 0.28 -1.61
C ARG A 396 -16.92 -0.17 -2.23
N LEU A 397 -16.93 -0.49 -3.53
CA LEU A 397 -18.15 -0.85 -4.26
C LEU A 397 -19.31 0.13 -4.00
N ASP A 398 -18.99 1.41 -3.87
CA ASP A 398 -19.96 2.49 -3.67
C ASP A 398 -20.55 2.86 -5.03
N THR A 399 -21.30 1.90 -5.60
CA THR A 399 -21.87 1.97 -6.95
C THR A 399 -22.81 3.15 -7.10
N THR A 400 -23.45 3.60 -6.01
CA THR A 400 -24.33 4.78 -6.00
C THR A 400 -23.59 6.08 -6.33
N SER A 401 -22.29 6.13 -6.06
CA SER A 401 -21.47 7.32 -6.27
C SER A 401 -20.67 7.27 -7.57
N TRP A 402 -20.66 6.16 -8.32
CA TRP A 402 -19.78 5.99 -9.49
C TRP A 402 -20.04 7.03 -10.58
N SER A 403 -21.30 7.37 -10.87
CA SER A 403 -21.64 8.42 -11.83
C SER A 403 -21.09 9.80 -11.45
N GLN A 404 -20.94 10.07 -10.14
CA GLN A 404 -20.34 11.31 -9.64
C GLN A 404 -18.81 11.31 -9.77
N VAL A 405 -18.18 10.14 -9.90
CA VAL A 405 -16.72 10.03 -10.09
C VAL A 405 -16.30 10.55 -11.46
N ALA A 406 -17.11 10.36 -12.51
CA ALA A 406 -16.85 10.96 -13.82
C ALA A 406 -16.79 12.50 -13.74
N GLY A 407 -17.75 13.13 -13.06
CA GLY A 407 -17.74 14.59 -12.84
C GLY A 407 -16.57 15.07 -11.96
N LEU A 408 -16.10 14.20 -11.05
CA LEU A 408 -14.87 14.44 -10.28
C LEU A 408 -13.61 14.38 -11.18
N ALA A 409 -13.54 13.45 -12.12
CA ALA A 409 -12.44 13.35 -13.09
C ALA A 409 -12.34 14.63 -13.94
N ASP A 410 -13.46 15.19 -14.40
CA ASP A 410 -13.47 16.49 -15.11
C ASP A 410 -12.90 17.63 -14.27
N CYS A 411 -13.20 17.63 -12.97
CA CYS A 411 -12.66 18.62 -12.05
C CYS A 411 -11.15 18.43 -11.83
N LEU A 412 -10.72 17.18 -11.68
CA LEU A 412 -9.31 16.80 -11.54
C LEU A 412 -8.49 17.26 -12.75
N ASP A 413 -8.96 17.01 -13.97
CA ASP A 413 -8.24 17.42 -15.20
C ASP A 413 -7.98 18.93 -15.24
N ARG A 414 -8.97 19.74 -14.84
CA ARG A 414 -8.82 21.19 -14.74
C ARG A 414 -7.84 21.61 -13.65
N LEU A 415 -7.93 21.01 -12.45
CA LEU A 415 -7.06 21.33 -11.33
C LEU A 415 -5.60 20.93 -11.61
N VAL A 416 -5.41 19.78 -12.23
CA VAL A 416 -4.10 19.23 -12.58
C VAL A 416 -3.46 20.02 -13.74
N SER A 417 -4.25 20.52 -14.68
CA SER A 417 -3.78 21.43 -15.74
C SER A 417 -3.28 22.78 -15.19
N ALA A 418 -3.80 23.20 -14.03
CA ALA A 418 -3.33 24.41 -13.35
C ALA A 418 -2.05 24.20 -12.53
N LEU A 419 -1.63 22.95 -12.29
CA LEU A 419 -0.31 22.68 -11.72
C LEU A 419 0.75 23.09 -12.74
N PRO A 420 1.77 23.86 -12.32
CA PRO A 420 2.80 24.26 -13.25
C PRO A 420 3.43 23.03 -13.87
N THR A 421 3.73 23.13 -15.16
CA THR A 421 4.63 22.21 -15.86
C THR A 421 6.04 22.40 -15.32
N ARG A 422 6.26 22.16 -14.03
CA ARG A 422 7.58 21.94 -13.44
C ARG A 422 8.04 20.53 -13.81
N VAL A 423 8.11 20.29 -15.12
CA VAL A 423 8.95 19.22 -15.60
C VAL A 423 10.35 19.71 -15.24
N ALA A 424 10.96 19.16 -14.18
CA ALA A 424 12.41 19.18 -14.14
C ALA A 424 12.83 18.63 -15.50
N ALA A 425 13.41 19.49 -16.37
CA ALA A 425 13.49 19.22 -17.82
C ALA A 425 13.74 17.73 -18.06
N PRO A 426 12.94 17.01 -18.89
CA PRO A 426 12.98 15.57 -18.90
C PRO A 426 14.42 15.13 -19.09
N LEU A 427 14.99 14.49 -18.07
CA LEU A 427 16.37 14.01 -18.18
C LEU A 427 16.44 13.01 -19.34
N ALA A 428 15.34 12.27 -19.57
CA ALA A 428 15.10 11.36 -20.69
C ALA A 428 15.52 11.91 -22.05
N ALA A 429 15.16 13.15 -22.39
CA ALA A 429 15.44 13.74 -23.70
C ALA A 429 16.93 14.09 -23.87
N HIS A 430 17.66 14.20 -22.77
CA HIS A 430 19.03 14.71 -22.74
C HIS A 430 20.03 13.71 -22.17
N LEU A 431 19.62 12.47 -21.85
CA LEU A 431 20.47 11.45 -21.21
C LEU A 431 21.75 11.09 -21.99
N LEU A 432 21.78 11.39 -23.29
CA LEU A 432 22.93 11.16 -24.17
C LEU A 432 23.63 12.47 -24.58
N ASP A 433 23.04 13.63 -24.27
CA ASP A 433 23.70 14.92 -24.48
C ASP A 433 24.72 15.14 -23.36
N ARG A 434 26.00 15.06 -23.73
CA ARG A 434 27.12 15.20 -22.81
C ARG A 434 27.07 16.48 -21.97
N ARG A 435 26.72 17.62 -22.57
CA ARG A 435 26.71 18.91 -21.85
C ARG A 435 25.55 18.98 -20.87
N ALA A 436 24.37 18.56 -21.29
CA ALA A 436 23.18 18.56 -20.45
C ALA A 436 23.30 17.57 -19.28
N VAL A 437 23.86 16.38 -19.52
CA VAL A 437 24.14 15.40 -18.47
C VAL A 437 25.21 15.90 -17.51
N ASP A 438 26.32 16.46 -18.00
CA ASP A 438 27.36 17.01 -17.13
C ASP A 438 26.78 18.06 -16.18
N GLN A 439 26.02 19.01 -16.71
CA GLN A 439 25.35 20.04 -15.90
C GLN A 439 24.39 19.44 -14.87
N ALA A 440 23.66 18.37 -15.23
CA ALA A 440 22.71 17.72 -14.34
C ALA A 440 23.38 16.87 -13.26
N LEU A 441 24.49 16.19 -13.55
CA LEU A 441 25.11 15.23 -12.64
C LEU A 441 26.23 15.83 -11.78
N ARG A 442 26.96 16.83 -12.29
CA ARG A 442 28.10 17.46 -11.61
C ARG A 442 27.78 17.91 -10.17
N PRO A 443 26.64 18.58 -9.87
CA PRO A 443 26.33 19.00 -8.49
C PRO A 443 26.16 17.84 -7.51
N HIS A 444 25.78 16.65 -8.01
CA HIS A 444 25.59 15.46 -7.20
C HIS A 444 26.92 14.70 -7.04
N LEU A 445 27.63 14.48 -8.14
CA LEU A 445 28.88 13.71 -8.17
C LEU A 445 30.05 14.43 -7.46
N ALA A 446 30.11 15.76 -7.51
CA ALA A 446 31.13 16.55 -6.81
C ALA A 446 31.14 16.32 -5.29
N LYS A 447 30.02 15.89 -4.69
CA LYS A 447 29.90 15.61 -3.25
C LYS A 447 30.72 14.40 -2.80
N VAL A 448 31.07 13.51 -3.72
CA VAL A 448 31.78 12.24 -3.45
C VAL A 448 33.03 12.07 -4.30
N ALA A 449 33.38 13.09 -5.08
CA ALA A 449 34.52 13.07 -5.99
C ALA A 449 35.83 13.26 -5.22
N ALA A 450 36.88 12.53 -5.64
CA ALA A 450 38.23 12.77 -5.14
C ALA A 450 38.76 14.15 -5.55
N GLU A 451 38.36 14.65 -6.72
CA GLU A 451 38.75 15.95 -7.27
C GLU A 451 37.48 16.73 -7.70
N PRO A 452 36.75 17.37 -6.75
CA PRO A 452 35.45 17.99 -7.02
C PRO A 452 35.44 19.03 -8.15
N ALA A 453 36.53 19.80 -8.27
CA ALA A 453 36.69 20.81 -9.34
C ALA A 453 36.90 20.19 -10.73
N ALA A 454 37.40 18.95 -10.80
CA ALA A 454 37.72 18.24 -12.04
C ALA A 454 36.60 17.27 -12.48
N VAL A 455 35.45 17.24 -11.77
CA VAL A 455 34.34 16.37 -12.13
C VAL A 455 33.79 16.75 -13.50
N GLU A 456 33.86 15.84 -14.46
CA GLU A 456 33.31 16.04 -15.80
C GLU A 456 32.78 14.73 -16.37
N VAL A 457 31.57 14.75 -16.92
CA VAL A 457 31.03 13.66 -17.74
C VAL A 457 31.60 13.79 -19.17
N THR A 458 32.51 12.88 -19.53
CA THR A 458 33.22 12.91 -20.80
C THR A 458 32.55 12.08 -21.90
N ALA A 459 31.75 11.08 -21.53
CA ALA A 459 31.00 10.26 -22.48
C ALA A 459 29.67 9.74 -21.88
N ALA A 460 28.70 9.48 -22.76
CA ALA A 460 27.42 8.85 -22.43
C ALA A 460 27.07 7.82 -23.51
N ARG A 461 26.79 6.57 -23.12
CA ARG A 461 26.45 5.47 -24.02
C ARG A 461 25.20 4.75 -23.56
N LEU A 462 24.20 4.65 -24.44
CA LEU A 462 23.00 3.85 -24.16
C LEU A 462 23.39 2.38 -23.97
N VAL A 463 22.96 1.78 -22.86
CA VAL A 463 23.16 0.36 -22.55
C VAL A 463 21.89 -0.41 -22.86
N HIS A 464 20.74 0.10 -22.40
CA HIS A 464 19.47 -0.59 -22.56
C HIS A 464 18.31 0.42 -22.50
N HIS A 465 17.27 0.20 -23.30
CA HIS A 465 16.06 1.02 -23.27
C HIS A 465 14.83 0.14 -23.33
N VAL A 466 13.95 0.29 -22.33
CA VAL A 466 12.62 -0.31 -22.30
C VAL A 466 11.60 0.84 -22.34
N PRO A 467 10.92 1.07 -23.49
CA PRO A 467 9.95 2.14 -23.64
C PRO A 467 8.91 2.15 -22.52
N GLY A 468 8.60 3.34 -22.00
CA GLY A 468 7.64 3.53 -20.91
C GLY A 468 8.05 2.95 -19.55
N ARG A 469 9.25 2.36 -19.42
CA ARG A 469 9.73 1.77 -18.16
C ARG A 469 11.04 2.35 -17.67
N ARG A 470 12.14 2.11 -18.39
CA ARG A 470 13.47 2.48 -17.93
C ARG A 470 14.49 2.63 -19.07
N THR A 471 15.45 3.51 -18.87
CA THR A 471 16.62 3.69 -19.73
C THR A 471 17.88 3.55 -18.88
N VAL A 472 18.81 2.72 -19.33
CA VAL A 472 20.11 2.50 -18.69
C VAL A 472 21.18 3.09 -19.59
N VAL A 473 22.00 3.97 -19.04
CA VAL A 473 23.08 4.67 -19.73
C VAL A 473 24.36 4.45 -18.94
N ARG A 474 25.48 4.31 -19.66
CA ARG A 474 26.82 4.25 -19.10
C ARG A 474 27.53 5.57 -19.36
N TYR A 475 28.06 6.16 -18.30
CA TYR A 475 28.79 7.42 -18.32
C TYR A 475 30.26 7.18 -17.99
N THR A 476 31.13 7.88 -18.71
CA THR A 476 32.54 7.99 -18.33
C THR A 476 32.72 9.33 -17.65
N VAL A 477 33.23 9.33 -16.42
CA VAL A 477 33.32 10.52 -15.56
C VAL A 477 34.73 10.70 -15.03
N ARG A 478 35.36 11.86 -15.28
CA ARG A 478 36.66 12.24 -14.68
C ARG A 478 36.46 12.89 -13.31
N GLY A 479 37.52 12.95 -12.49
CA GLY A 479 37.52 13.58 -11.17
C GLY A 479 36.87 12.77 -10.04
N LEU A 480 36.16 11.67 -10.35
CA LEU A 480 35.60 10.78 -9.33
C LEU A 480 36.67 9.96 -8.60
N LEU A 481 37.74 9.58 -9.28
CA LEU A 481 38.86 8.82 -8.72
C LEU A 481 40.12 9.70 -8.62
N PRO A 482 41.03 9.43 -7.68
CA PRO A 482 42.29 10.18 -7.56
C PRO A 482 43.17 10.05 -8.81
N GLY A 483 43.87 11.14 -9.14
CA GLY A 483 44.82 11.21 -10.26
C GLY A 483 44.14 11.37 -11.61
N GLY A 484 42.95 11.98 -11.65
CA GLY A 484 42.21 12.27 -12.88
C GLY A 484 41.75 11.06 -13.70
N ARG A 485 41.85 9.83 -13.17
CA ARG A 485 41.44 8.61 -13.90
C ARG A 485 39.92 8.59 -14.13
N PRO A 486 39.46 8.26 -15.35
CA PRO A 486 38.02 8.16 -15.62
C PRO A 486 37.40 6.97 -14.88
N ALA A 487 36.22 7.19 -14.31
CA ALA A 487 35.38 6.18 -13.70
C ALA A 487 34.17 5.90 -14.57
N GLU A 488 33.77 4.63 -14.63
CA GLU A 488 32.55 4.20 -15.31
C GLU A 488 31.38 4.21 -14.32
N VAL A 489 30.33 4.95 -14.68
CA VAL A 489 29.12 5.14 -13.88
C VAL A 489 27.92 4.66 -14.68
N VAL A 490 27.00 3.95 -14.04
CA VAL A 490 25.74 3.55 -14.64
C VAL A 490 24.64 4.46 -14.12
N GLY A 491 23.89 5.07 -15.04
CA GLY A 491 22.66 5.78 -14.76
C GLY A 491 21.44 4.99 -15.20
N LYS A 492 20.53 4.74 -14.26
CA LYS A 492 19.26 4.06 -14.50
C LYS A 492 18.12 5.05 -14.31
N LEU A 493 17.59 5.55 -15.42
CA LEU A 493 16.43 6.44 -15.45
C LEU A 493 15.14 5.61 -15.51
N PHE A 494 14.24 5.85 -14.57
CA PHE A 494 12.90 5.25 -14.54
C PHE A 494 11.87 6.23 -15.10
N ALA A 495 10.90 5.73 -15.86
CA ALA A 495 9.78 6.53 -16.35
C ALA A 495 8.95 7.11 -15.20
N GLN A 496 8.86 6.38 -14.09
CA GLN A 496 8.20 6.78 -12.86
C GLN A 496 9.24 7.12 -11.78
N PRO A 497 9.40 8.39 -11.37
CA PRO A 497 10.46 8.79 -10.44
C PRO A 497 10.48 8.04 -9.11
N PHE A 498 9.31 7.64 -8.59
CA PHE A 498 9.25 6.88 -7.33
C PHE A 498 10.02 5.54 -7.38
N ARG A 499 10.17 4.93 -8.57
CA ARG A 499 10.93 3.69 -8.73
C ARG A 499 12.43 3.93 -8.55
N ALA A 500 12.92 5.11 -8.92
CA ALA A 500 14.30 5.50 -8.69
C ALA A 500 14.59 5.66 -7.19
N VAL A 501 13.68 6.28 -6.45
CA VAL A 501 13.78 6.43 -5.00
C VAL A 501 13.84 5.06 -4.31
N LEU A 502 12.96 4.12 -4.71
CA LEU A 502 12.98 2.76 -4.17
C LEU A 502 14.28 2.02 -4.52
N ALA A 503 14.71 2.11 -5.77
CA ALA A 503 15.93 1.47 -6.25
C ALA A 503 17.18 2.01 -5.52
N GLU A 504 17.25 3.32 -5.29
CA GLU A 504 18.34 3.93 -4.53
C GLU A 504 18.29 3.47 -3.06
N ALA A 505 17.11 3.48 -2.42
CA ALA A 505 16.95 3.06 -1.04
C ALA A 505 17.39 1.59 -0.83
N ASN A 506 16.94 0.68 -1.71
CA ASN A 506 17.35 -0.72 -1.69
C ASN A 506 18.86 -0.87 -1.87
N LEU A 507 19.42 -0.19 -2.89
CA LEU A 507 20.85 -0.28 -3.19
C LEU A 507 21.70 0.23 -2.02
N ARG A 508 21.34 1.37 -1.42
CA ARG A 508 22.02 1.93 -0.25
C ARG A 508 21.93 1.02 0.97
N ALA A 509 20.74 0.54 1.29
CA ALA A 509 20.56 -0.37 2.43
C ALA A 509 21.44 -1.63 2.32
N LEU A 510 21.58 -2.17 1.11
CA LEU A 510 22.41 -3.34 0.86
C LEU A 510 23.92 -3.02 0.80
N ALA A 511 24.29 -1.89 0.20
CA ALA A 511 25.68 -1.44 0.08
C ALA A 511 26.28 -1.02 1.43
N ASP A 512 25.51 -0.32 2.27
CA ASP A 512 25.94 0.13 3.59
C ASP A 512 25.78 -0.95 4.67
N GLY A 513 24.96 -1.97 4.40
CA GLY A 513 24.72 -3.10 5.28
C GLY A 513 25.53 -4.35 4.89
N PRO A 514 24.86 -5.44 4.48
CA PRO A 514 25.47 -6.76 4.36
C PRO A 514 26.56 -6.82 3.32
N PHE A 515 26.63 -5.93 2.33
CA PHE A 515 27.62 -5.99 1.25
C PHE A 515 28.68 -4.89 1.30
N LYS A 516 28.80 -4.20 2.44
CA LYS A 516 29.79 -3.13 2.63
C LYS A 516 31.24 -3.60 2.47
N THR A 517 31.54 -4.82 2.93
CA THR A 517 32.90 -5.37 2.94
C THR A 517 32.96 -6.81 2.43
N GLY A 518 34.12 -7.17 1.89
CA GLY A 518 34.42 -8.51 1.40
C GLY A 518 34.23 -8.68 -0.11
N PRO A 519 34.35 -9.92 -0.61
CA PRO A 519 34.35 -10.22 -2.05
C PRO A 519 32.94 -10.34 -2.65
N LEU A 520 31.89 -10.30 -1.83
CA LEU A 520 30.48 -10.31 -2.28
C LEU A 520 29.94 -8.88 -2.17
N ARG A 521 29.47 -8.33 -3.28
CA ARG A 521 29.18 -6.90 -3.42
C ARG A 521 27.85 -6.64 -4.09
N VAL A 522 27.38 -5.41 -3.91
CA VAL A 522 26.38 -4.75 -4.77
C VAL A 522 27.06 -3.53 -5.40
N PRO A 523 26.51 -2.95 -6.49
CA PRO A 523 27.06 -1.73 -7.06
C PRO A 523 27.14 -0.60 -6.03
N GLU A 524 28.24 0.15 -6.06
CA GLU A 524 28.44 1.28 -5.14
C GLU A 524 27.48 2.43 -5.52
N PRO A 525 26.52 2.80 -4.66
CA PRO A 525 25.58 3.87 -4.96
C PRO A 525 26.29 5.23 -4.97
N LEU A 526 25.96 6.07 -5.96
CA LEU A 526 26.46 7.44 -6.08
C LEU A 526 25.31 8.43 -5.87
N PRO A 527 25.56 9.65 -5.35
CA PRO A 527 24.52 10.68 -5.27
C PRO A 527 23.92 10.98 -6.64
N ALA A 528 22.59 11.04 -6.72
CA ALA A 528 21.86 11.21 -7.97
C ALA A 528 20.61 12.10 -7.77
N PRO A 529 20.05 12.69 -8.84
CA PRO A 529 18.75 13.37 -8.79
C PRO A 529 17.61 12.34 -8.86
N VAL A 530 17.38 11.59 -7.78
CA VAL A 530 16.35 10.52 -7.75
C VAL A 530 14.93 11.04 -7.88
N GLU A 531 14.67 12.27 -7.45
CA GLU A 531 13.42 12.99 -7.67
C GLU A 531 13.12 13.24 -9.16
N ARG A 532 14.16 13.19 -10.02
CA ARG A 532 14.03 13.22 -11.48
C ARG A 532 14.01 11.83 -12.11
N GLY A 533 13.91 10.79 -11.28
CA GLY A 533 13.83 9.39 -11.69
C GLY A 533 15.16 8.73 -12.04
N LEU A 534 16.31 9.34 -11.73
CA LEU A 534 17.63 8.79 -12.05
C LEU A 534 18.33 8.24 -10.80
N VAL A 535 18.78 6.99 -10.87
CA VAL A 535 19.73 6.39 -9.91
C VAL A 535 21.11 6.29 -10.56
N LEU A 536 22.16 6.61 -9.80
CA LEU A 536 23.55 6.43 -10.23
C LEU A 536 24.27 5.41 -9.33
N TYR A 537 25.10 4.58 -9.95
CA TYR A 537 26.02 3.70 -9.22
C TYR A 537 27.28 3.43 -10.03
N ARG A 538 28.39 3.09 -9.36
CA ARG A 538 29.65 2.74 -10.02
C ARG A 538 29.49 1.43 -10.78
N HIS A 539 30.01 1.39 -12.00
CA HIS A 539 30.01 0.18 -12.80
C HIS A 539 30.93 -0.88 -12.16
N GLY A 540 30.37 -2.04 -11.79
CA GLY A 540 31.14 -3.18 -11.26
C GLY A 540 31.91 -3.92 -12.36
N PRO A 541 33.20 -4.27 -12.18
CA PRO A 541 33.92 -5.13 -13.11
C PRO A 541 33.42 -6.58 -13.02
N GLY A 542 33.58 -7.35 -14.10
CA GLY A 542 33.28 -8.79 -14.13
C GLY A 542 32.51 -9.24 -15.37
N THR A 543 32.46 -10.55 -15.56
CA THR A 543 31.72 -11.21 -16.64
C THR A 543 30.39 -11.73 -16.11
N PRO A 544 29.26 -11.51 -16.79
CA PRO A 544 27.97 -12.12 -16.43
C PRO A 544 28.07 -13.64 -16.32
N LEU A 545 27.50 -14.22 -15.27
CA LEU A 545 27.61 -15.66 -14.96
C LEU A 545 27.02 -16.56 -16.05
N ASP A 546 25.98 -16.11 -16.74
CA ASP A 546 25.36 -16.82 -17.86
C ASP A 546 26.27 -16.93 -19.10
N ARG A 547 27.38 -16.19 -19.14
CA ARG A 547 28.41 -16.24 -20.20
C ARG A 547 29.66 -17.03 -19.82
N LEU A 548 29.71 -17.57 -18.60
CA LEU A 548 30.82 -18.40 -18.15
C LEU A 548 30.57 -19.86 -18.48
N ASP A 549 31.65 -20.61 -18.70
CA ASP A 549 31.63 -22.05 -19.02
C ASP A 549 32.55 -22.86 -18.09
N GLY A 550 32.37 -24.19 -18.10
CA GLY A 550 33.23 -25.14 -17.37
C GLY A 550 33.34 -24.84 -15.87
N ASP A 551 34.55 -24.95 -15.34
CA ASP A 551 34.84 -24.74 -13.92
C ASP A 551 34.54 -23.31 -13.45
N ALA A 552 34.70 -22.31 -14.33
CA ALA A 552 34.38 -20.93 -14.02
C ALA A 552 32.87 -20.73 -13.79
N ALA A 553 32.01 -21.41 -14.56
CA ALA A 553 30.57 -21.39 -14.35
C ALA A 553 30.18 -22.04 -13.01
N VAL A 554 30.81 -23.17 -12.67
CA VAL A 554 30.57 -23.87 -11.39
C VAL A 554 31.01 -22.98 -10.21
N ALA A 555 32.20 -22.39 -10.28
CA ALA A 555 32.71 -21.48 -9.26
C ALA A 555 31.81 -20.23 -9.12
N GLY A 556 31.36 -19.66 -10.24
CA GLY A 556 30.47 -18.51 -10.26
C GLY A 556 29.09 -18.80 -9.68
N VAL A 557 28.50 -19.96 -9.96
CA VAL A 557 27.22 -20.40 -9.37
C VAL A 557 27.35 -20.63 -7.86
N ARG A 558 28.45 -21.20 -7.38
CA ARG A 558 28.73 -21.30 -5.94
C ARG A 558 28.84 -19.91 -5.31
N ALA A 559 29.50 -18.97 -5.98
CA ALA A 559 29.64 -17.63 -5.46
C ALA A 559 28.30 -16.86 -5.46
N ALA A 560 27.44 -17.08 -6.45
CA ALA A 560 26.06 -16.60 -6.46
C ALA A 560 25.23 -17.17 -5.30
N ALA A 561 25.39 -18.45 -4.98
CA ALA A 561 24.75 -19.09 -3.83
C ALA A 561 25.19 -18.45 -2.50
N ARG A 562 26.49 -18.21 -2.32
CA ARG A 562 27.02 -17.52 -1.12
C ARG A 562 26.52 -16.08 -1.03
N TRP A 563 26.43 -15.37 -2.16
CA TRP A 563 25.85 -14.02 -2.22
C TRP A 563 24.40 -14.03 -1.76
N LEU A 564 23.59 -14.94 -2.29
CA LEU A 564 22.17 -15.04 -1.95
C LEU A 564 21.95 -15.47 -0.49
N ALA A 565 22.73 -16.43 0.00
CA ALA A 565 22.71 -16.84 1.41
C ALA A 565 23.04 -15.66 2.34
N ARG A 566 24.02 -14.81 1.97
CA ARG A 566 24.36 -13.60 2.73
C ARG A 566 23.24 -12.57 2.73
N LEU A 567 22.53 -12.40 1.61
CA LEU A 567 21.33 -11.56 1.57
C LEU A 567 20.28 -12.10 2.55
N HIS A 568 19.87 -13.36 2.38
CA HIS A 568 18.81 -13.98 3.19
C HIS A 568 19.14 -14.06 4.69
N GLY A 569 20.41 -14.16 5.05
CA GLY A 569 20.87 -14.16 6.44
C GLY A 569 21.09 -12.77 7.05
N SER A 570 20.86 -11.70 6.30
CA SER A 570 21.07 -10.33 6.79
C SER A 570 19.89 -9.79 7.59
N ASP A 571 20.18 -8.81 8.44
CA ASP A 571 19.21 -8.07 9.26
C ASP A 571 18.61 -6.84 8.55
N VAL A 572 18.92 -6.65 7.26
CA VAL A 572 18.39 -5.54 6.47
C VAL A 572 16.89 -5.68 6.30
N VAL A 573 16.19 -4.61 6.67
CA VAL A 573 14.74 -4.47 6.45
C VAL A 573 14.51 -3.65 5.20
N LEU A 574 13.99 -4.31 4.16
CA LEU A 574 13.61 -3.66 2.91
C LEU A 574 12.18 -3.09 2.98
N PRO A 575 11.86 -2.02 2.23
CA PRO A 575 10.61 -1.28 2.38
C PRO A 575 9.34 -2.06 2.02
N HIS A 576 9.47 -3.06 1.15
CA HIS A 576 8.35 -3.83 0.64
C HIS A 576 8.37 -5.26 1.17
N ARG A 577 7.19 -5.89 1.18
CA ARG A 577 7.03 -7.32 1.45
C ARG A 577 6.45 -8.01 0.22
N LEU A 578 6.78 -9.28 0.03
CA LEU A 578 6.18 -10.12 -0.99
C LEU A 578 4.70 -10.28 -0.64
N ASP A 579 3.85 -9.92 -1.59
CA ASP A 579 2.40 -10.04 -1.47
C ASP A 579 1.94 -11.15 -2.42
N LEU A 580 1.66 -12.33 -1.85
CA LEU A 580 1.25 -13.49 -2.63
C LEU A 580 -0.05 -13.21 -3.40
N ALA A 581 -0.98 -12.45 -2.83
CA ALA A 581 -2.21 -12.02 -3.49
C ALA A 581 -1.94 -11.25 -4.80
N ALA A 582 -1.04 -10.26 -4.72
CA ALA A 582 -0.66 -9.46 -5.86
C ALA A 582 0.10 -10.27 -6.91
N GLU A 583 0.88 -11.27 -6.47
CA GLU A 583 1.55 -12.21 -7.37
C GLU A 583 0.55 -13.19 -8.03
N THR A 584 -0.55 -13.57 -7.37
CA THR A 584 -1.66 -14.33 -7.97
C THR A 584 -2.31 -13.59 -9.10
N ALA A 585 -2.69 -12.34 -8.85
CA ALA A 585 -3.23 -11.49 -9.90
C ALA A 585 -2.24 -11.33 -11.05
N ARG A 586 -0.92 -11.30 -10.76
CA ARG A 586 0.12 -11.23 -11.80
C ARG A 586 0.21 -12.51 -12.63
N CYS A 587 0.20 -13.69 -12.00
CA CYS A 587 0.21 -14.98 -12.68
C CYS A 587 -0.99 -15.13 -13.62
N ARG A 588 -2.19 -14.76 -13.18
CA ARG A 588 -3.40 -14.77 -14.03
C ARG A 588 -3.28 -13.84 -15.24
N ARG A 589 -2.76 -12.62 -15.05
CA ARG A 589 -2.47 -11.71 -16.17
C ARG A 589 -1.43 -12.27 -17.14
N TRP A 590 -0.42 -12.98 -16.64
CA TRP A 590 0.55 -13.66 -17.50
C TRP A 590 -0.07 -14.80 -18.29
N ALA A 591 -0.92 -15.62 -17.66
CA ALA A 591 -1.65 -16.68 -18.33
C ALA A 591 -2.57 -16.14 -19.44
N GLY A 592 -3.32 -15.06 -19.16
CA GLY A 592 -4.12 -14.36 -20.17
C GLY A 592 -3.27 -13.88 -21.35
N ALA A 593 -2.21 -13.11 -21.09
CA ALA A 593 -1.33 -12.60 -22.15
C ALA A 593 -0.61 -13.71 -22.94
N LEU A 594 -0.35 -14.86 -22.33
CA LEU A 594 0.21 -16.03 -22.99
C LEU A 594 -0.85 -16.72 -23.86
N ALA A 595 -2.06 -16.90 -23.35
CA ALA A 595 -3.18 -17.49 -24.08
C ALA A 595 -3.57 -16.66 -25.31
N ASP A 596 -3.53 -15.33 -25.21
CA ASP A 596 -3.79 -14.44 -26.35
C ASP A 596 -2.77 -14.61 -27.48
N ARG A 597 -1.52 -14.93 -27.13
CA ARG A 597 -0.43 -15.13 -28.10
C ARG A 597 -0.34 -16.55 -28.63
N GLU A 598 -0.60 -17.52 -27.77
CA GLU A 598 -0.47 -18.95 -28.05
C GLU A 598 -1.77 -19.66 -27.63
N PRO A 599 -2.87 -19.55 -28.42
CA PRO A 599 -4.18 -20.07 -28.05
C PRO A 599 -4.18 -21.57 -27.72
N ASP A 600 -3.35 -22.35 -28.43
CA ASP A 600 -3.20 -23.79 -28.22
C ASP A 600 -2.65 -24.15 -26.83
N LEU A 601 -2.00 -23.21 -26.15
CA LEU A 601 -1.44 -23.38 -24.81
C LEU A 601 -2.30 -22.77 -23.70
N HIS A 602 -3.48 -22.21 -24.05
CA HIS A 602 -4.40 -21.57 -23.11
C HIS A 602 -4.67 -22.45 -21.88
N ALA A 603 -5.09 -23.70 -22.10
CA ALA A 603 -5.46 -24.60 -21.01
C ALA A 603 -4.28 -24.90 -20.06
N LEU A 604 -3.07 -25.07 -20.59
CA LEU A 604 -1.88 -25.31 -19.78
C LEU A 604 -1.47 -24.07 -18.98
N ALA A 605 -1.60 -22.88 -19.58
CA ALA A 605 -1.26 -21.61 -18.94
C ALA A 605 -2.16 -21.31 -17.74
N TRP A 606 -3.47 -21.46 -17.93
CA TRP A 606 -4.46 -21.24 -16.88
C TRP A 606 -4.38 -22.31 -15.80
N ARG A 607 -4.25 -23.59 -16.16
CA ARG A 607 -4.05 -24.67 -15.18
C ARG A 607 -2.85 -24.41 -14.28
N LEU A 608 -1.73 -23.93 -14.82
CA LEU A 608 -0.55 -23.59 -14.01
C LEU A 608 -0.81 -22.37 -13.12
N ALA A 609 -1.44 -21.32 -13.64
CA ALA A 609 -1.74 -20.11 -12.87
C ALA A 609 -2.72 -20.39 -11.71
N ASP A 610 -3.76 -21.17 -11.96
CA ASP A 610 -4.76 -21.53 -10.95
C ASP A 610 -4.21 -22.53 -9.94
N GLY A 611 -3.41 -23.51 -10.39
CA GLY A 611 -2.71 -24.42 -9.49
C GLY A 611 -1.73 -23.69 -8.57
N TRP A 612 -0.99 -22.71 -9.10
CA TRP A 612 -0.13 -21.85 -8.27
C TRP A 612 -0.95 -21.00 -7.29
N ALA A 613 -2.11 -20.47 -7.71
CA ALA A 613 -2.99 -19.68 -6.84
C ALA A 613 -3.47 -20.49 -5.63
N LEU A 614 -3.98 -21.70 -5.89
CA LEU A 614 -4.44 -22.62 -4.86
C LEU A 614 -3.33 -22.98 -3.86
N ALA A 615 -2.12 -23.25 -4.38
CA ALA A 615 -0.97 -23.60 -3.55
C ALA A 615 -0.45 -22.41 -2.74
N ALA A 616 -0.48 -21.19 -3.30
CA ALA A 616 -0.11 -19.96 -2.60
C ALA A 616 -1.07 -19.65 -1.45
N GLU A 617 -2.37 -19.83 -1.65
CA GLU A 617 -3.38 -19.66 -0.60
C GLU A 617 -3.26 -20.71 0.49
N SER A 618 -3.05 -21.97 0.13
CA SER A 618 -2.81 -23.05 1.10
C SER A 618 -1.58 -22.77 1.97
N ALA A 619 -0.52 -22.21 1.37
CA ALA A 619 0.69 -21.78 2.08
C ALA A 619 0.43 -20.57 3.00
N GLN A 620 -0.50 -19.68 2.64
CA GLN A 620 -0.90 -18.53 3.46
C GLN A 620 -1.83 -18.93 4.62
N ALA A 621 -2.71 -19.91 4.41
CA ALA A 621 -3.64 -20.45 5.40
C ALA A 621 -2.98 -21.42 6.42
N GLY A 622 -1.70 -21.80 6.21
CA GLY A 622 -0.95 -22.64 7.14
C GLY A 622 -1.33 -24.13 7.12
N GLN A 623 -2.01 -24.61 6.07
CA GLN A 623 -2.58 -25.98 6.01
C GLN A 623 -1.66 -27.05 5.38
N LEU A 624 -0.41 -26.74 5.05
CA LEU A 624 0.57 -27.78 4.71
C LEU A 624 1.12 -28.37 6.01
N GLY A 625 0.48 -29.47 6.44
CA GLY A 625 0.67 -30.13 7.73
C GLY A 625 2.12 -30.52 8.07
N GLY A 626 2.40 -30.44 9.37
CA GLY A 626 3.68 -30.78 10.01
C GLY A 626 4.09 -29.65 10.94
N GLU A 627 4.42 -29.97 12.19
CA GLU A 627 4.95 -29.03 13.18
C GLU A 627 6.16 -28.27 12.60
N VAL A 628 5.94 -27.06 12.10
CA VAL A 628 7.03 -26.15 11.73
C VAL A 628 7.32 -25.30 12.96
N PRO A 629 8.51 -25.41 13.56
CA PRO A 629 8.88 -24.59 14.71
C PRO A 629 8.78 -23.09 14.39
N MET A 630 8.46 -22.30 15.43
CA MET A 630 8.23 -20.85 15.40
C MET A 630 9.34 -20.01 14.74
N HIS A 631 10.54 -20.56 14.51
CA HIS A 631 11.70 -19.87 13.92
C HIS A 631 11.71 -19.80 12.38
N LEU A 632 10.71 -20.36 11.68
CA LEU A 632 10.63 -20.39 10.20
C LEU A 632 9.52 -19.50 9.60
N ARG A 633 9.08 -18.46 10.33
CA ARG A 633 8.36 -17.30 9.77
C ARG A 633 9.35 -16.39 9.02
N THR A 634 10.02 -16.91 8.00
CA THR A 634 11.15 -16.25 7.31
C THR A 634 10.67 -15.16 6.36
N GLN A 635 10.45 -13.96 6.89
CA GLN A 635 10.49 -12.73 6.10
C GLN A 635 11.93 -12.23 6.11
N VAL A 636 12.71 -12.66 5.12
CA VAL A 636 14.11 -12.23 4.92
C VAL A 636 14.18 -11.29 3.71
N PRO A 637 15.20 -10.44 3.57
CA PRO A 637 15.36 -9.70 2.33
C PRO A 637 15.64 -10.68 1.19
N ILE A 638 14.89 -10.57 0.10
CA ILE A 638 15.01 -11.33 -1.15
C ILE A 638 15.24 -10.38 -2.31
N HIS A 639 15.97 -10.84 -3.32
CA HIS A 639 16.24 -10.14 -4.56
C HIS A 639 14.99 -10.05 -5.46
N ARG A 640 14.13 -11.09 -5.46
CA ARG A 640 12.90 -11.25 -6.24
C ARG A 640 13.08 -11.41 -7.75
N ASP A 641 14.14 -10.84 -8.36
CA ASP A 641 14.46 -11.08 -9.78
C ASP A 641 15.74 -11.91 -10.04
N PHE A 642 16.21 -12.72 -9.08
CA PHE A 642 17.58 -13.28 -9.15
C PHE A 642 17.78 -14.31 -10.28
N HIS A 643 18.74 -14.04 -11.19
CA HIS A 643 19.16 -14.97 -12.23
C HIS A 643 20.63 -14.76 -12.68
N ALA A 644 21.23 -15.74 -13.35
CA ALA A 644 22.67 -15.76 -13.68
C ALA A 644 23.17 -14.49 -14.41
N ALA A 645 22.40 -13.96 -15.37
CA ALA A 645 22.81 -12.74 -16.09
C ALA A 645 22.96 -11.47 -15.22
N GLN A 646 22.41 -11.45 -14.00
CA GLN A 646 22.57 -10.34 -13.05
C GLN A 646 23.79 -10.51 -12.14
N VAL A 647 24.49 -11.64 -12.20
CA VAL A 647 25.65 -11.94 -11.36
C VAL A 647 26.91 -11.67 -12.19
N LEU A 648 27.65 -10.63 -11.83
CA LEU A 648 28.98 -10.35 -12.40
C LEU A 648 30.05 -11.07 -11.59
N VAL A 649 30.87 -11.86 -12.26
CA VAL A 649 31.96 -12.64 -11.65
C VAL A 649 33.31 -12.08 -12.14
N GLY A 650 34.15 -11.69 -11.18
CA GLY A 650 35.54 -11.29 -11.38
C GLY A 650 36.35 -11.59 -10.11
N GLU A 651 37.29 -10.71 -9.74
CA GLU A 651 37.96 -10.77 -8.42
C GLU A 651 36.96 -10.69 -7.24
N SER A 652 35.82 -10.06 -7.48
CA SER A 652 34.66 -10.04 -6.59
C SER A 652 33.40 -10.42 -7.36
N VAL A 653 32.35 -10.81 -6.62
CA VAL A 653 31.03 -11.09 -7.18
C VAL A 653 30.11 -9.93 -6.88
N THR A 654 29.59 -9.31 -7.94
CA THR A 654 28.66 -8.18 -7.83
C THR A 654 27.31 -8.57 -8.43
N VAL A 655 26.24 -8.44 -7.65
CA VAL A 655 24.87 -8.71 -8.13
C VAL A 655 24.15 -7.41 -8.45
N LEU A 656 23.51 -7.37 -9.62
CA LEU A 656 22.82 -6.21 -10.20
C LEU A 656 21.28 -6.31 -10.05
N ASP A 657 20.56 -5.26 -10.44
CA ASP A 657 19.07 -5.22 -10.55
C ASP A 657 18.32 -5.42 -9.21
N LEU A 658 18.74 -4.70 -8.17
CA LEU A 658 18.16 -4.74 -6.81
C LEU A 658 16.95 -3.80 -6.61
N ASP A 659 16.42 -3.20 -7.68
CA ASP A 659 15.29 -2.27 -7.62
C ASP A 659 13.97 -2.92 -7.21
N ASP A 660 13.87 -4.23 -7.37
CA ASP A 660 12.68 -5.01 -7.01
C ASP A 660 12.86 -5.82 -5.70
N ALA A 661 14.01 -5.70 -5.03
CA ALA A 661 14.30 -6.37 -3.77
C ALA A 661 13.30 -5.99 -2.67
N ARG A 662 12.93 -6.95 -1.84
CA ARG A 662 11.86 -6.83 -0.82
C ARG A 662 12.01 -7.89 0.26
N MET A 663 11.24 -7.84 1.34
CA MET A 663 11.15 -8.92 2.31
C MET A 663 10.27 -10.06 1.75
N GLY A 664 10.65 -11.32 1.91
CA GLY A 664 9.89 -12.46 1.43
C GLY A 664 10.47 -13.78 1.86
N ASP A 665 9.96 -14.86 1.26
CA ASP A 665 10.43 -16.21 1.52
C ASP A 665 11.72 -16.50 0.72
N PRO A 666 12.81 -16.97 1.35
CA PRO A 666 14.07 -17.25 0.66
C PRO A 666 13.95 -18.32 -0.44
N ALA A 667 12.96 -19.21 -0.35
CA ALA A 667 12.71 -20.21 -1.38
C ALA A 667 12.33 -19.57 -2.73
N PHE A 668 11.84 -18.33 -2.74
CA PHE A 668 11.48 -17.60 -3.94
C PHE A 668 12.69 -17.42 -4.87
N ASP A 669 13.78 -16.83 -4.37
CA ASP A 669 14.98 -16.59 -5.17
C ASP A 669 15.70 -17.90 -5.53
N VAL A 670 15.70 -18.88 -4.62
CA VAL A 670 16.32 -20.18 -4.88
C VAL A 670 15.61 -20.91 -6.02
N ALA A 671 14.27 -21.01 -5.96
CA ALA A 671 13.47 -21.64 -6.99
C ALA A 671 13.63 -20.92 -8.33
N GLN A 672 13.60 -19.60 -8.30
CA GLN A 672 13.75 -18.78 -9.48
C GLN A 672 15.12 -18.94 -10.15
N PHE A 673 16.21 -18.90 -9.39
CA PHE A 673 17.54 -19.09 -9.93
C PHE A 673 17.69 -20.48 -10.57
N CYS A 674 17.18 -21.53 -9.91
CA CYS A 674 17.20 -22.89 -10.45
C CYS A 674 16.41 -22.99 -11.76
N ALA A 675 15.20 -22.42 -11.81
CA ALA A 675 14.38 -22.43 -13.03
C ALA A 675 15.08 -21.72 -14.21
N TYR A 676 15.77 -20.60 -13.96
CA TYR A 676 16.53 -19.91 -15.02
C TYR A 676 17.77 -20.67 -15.48
N LEU A 677 18.49 -21.36 -14.58
CA LEU A 677 19.59 -22.25 -14.97
C LEU A 677 19.10 -23.40 -15.85
N GLU A 678 17.96 -24.00 -15.50
CA GLU A 678 17.33 -25.07 -16.27
C GLU A 678 16.78 -24.61 -17.62
N ALA A 679 16.28 -23.38 -17.70
CA ALA A 679 15.73 -22.84 -18.93
C ALA A 679 16.80 -22.39 -19.94
N GLY A 680 18.01 -22.06 -19.49
CA GLY A 680 19.07 -21.45 -20.32
C GLY A 680 20.21 -22.37 -20.76
N ALA A 681 20.32 -23.60 -20.22
CA ALA A 681 21.44 -24.50 -20.49
C ALA A 681 20.99 -25.88 -21.00
N ASP A 682 21.91 -26.61 -21.63
CA ASP A 682 21.73 -28.04 -21.91
C ASP A 682 21.39 -28.81 -20.60
N PRO A 683 20.48 -29.81 -20.62
CA PRO A 683 20.01 -30.48 -19.41
C PRO A 683 21.11 -31.04 -18.50
N THR A 684 22.18 -31.62 -19.06
CA THR A 684 23.28 -32.19 -18.26
C THR A 684 24.04 -31.10 -17.53
N ARG A 685 24.30 -30.00 -18.23
CA ARG A 685 24.94 -28.82 -17.66
C ARG A 685 24.06 -28.13 -16.62
N ALA A 686 22.78 -27.92 -16.93
CA ALA A 686 21.81 -27.33 -16.02
C ALA A 686 21.74 -28.10 -14.69
N ALA A 687 21.67 -29.43 -14.75
CA ALA A 687 21.66 -30.29 -13.57
C ALA A 687 22.94 -30.14 -12.72
N ALA A 688 24.11 -30.09 -13.37
CA ALA A 688 25.39 -29.90 -12.68
C ALA A 688 25.47 -28.54 -11.97
N LEU A 689 25.09 -27.46 -12.65
CA LEU A 689 25.08 -26.09 -12.08
C LEU A 689 24.06 -25.95 -10.96
N ARG A 690 22.82 -26.43 -11.17
CA ARG A 690 21.79 -26.44 -10.13
C ARG A 690 22.23 -27.20 -8.89
N ARG A 691 22.86 -28.37 -9.04
CA ARG A 691 23.39 -29.14 -7.91
C ARG A 691 24.48 -28.38 -7.15
N ALA A 692 25.40 -27.74 -7.87
CA ALA A 692 26.45 -26.93 -7.25
C ALA A 692 25.86 -25.73 -6.48
N PHE A 693 24.88 -25.04 -7.06
CA PHE A 693 24.16 -23.93 -6.43
C PHE A 693 23.49 -24.37 -5.12
N LEU A 694 22.64 -25.39 -5.19
CA LEU A 694 21.83 -25.86 -4.06
C LEU A 694 22.71 -26.40 -2.94
N HIS A 695 23.79 -27.12 -3.26
CA HIS A 695 24.76 -27.61 -2.28
C HIS A 695 25.40 -26.44 -1.53
N GLU A 696 25.91 -25.45 -2.26
CA GLU A 696 26.59 -24.29 -1.66
C GLU A 696 25.64 -23.41 -0.85
N TYR A 697 24.42 -23.17 -1.36
CA TYR A 697 23.41 -22.39 -0.64
C TYR A 697 23.00 -23.11 0.66
N ALA A 698 22.75 -24.43 0.60
CA ALA A 698 22.34 -25.21 1.75
C ALA A 698 23.43 -25.26 2.84
N ALA A 699 24.70 -25.27 2.45
CA ALA A 699 25.82 -25.22 3.39
C ALA A 699 25.88 -23.87 4.14
N ALA A 700 25.46 -22.77 3.51
CA ALA A 700 25.56 -21.42 4.08
C ALA A 700 24.30 -20.98 4.84
N ALA A 701 23.10 -21.36 4.38
CA ALA A 701 21.82 -20.86 4.91
C ALA A 701 20.83 -21.97 5.31
N GLY A 702 21.24 -23.24 5.25
CA GLY A 702 20.33 -24.38 5.42
C GLY A 702 19.49 -24.67 4.17
N ARG A 703 18.87 -25.86 4.13
CA ARG A 703 18.03 -26.27 3.01
C ARG A 703 16.67 -25.57 3.06
N PRO A 704 16.25 -24.87 1.99
CA PRO A 704 14.88 -24.38 1.89
C PRO A 704 13.87 -25.53 1.93
N TYR A 705 12.67 -25.25 2.43
CA TYR A 705 11.59 -26.23 2.47
C TYR A 705 11.15 -26.62 1.05
N ALA A 706 11.18 -27.92 0.77
CA ALA A 706 10.96 -28.47 -0.57
C ALA A 706 9.63 -28.02 -1.19
N GLY A 707 8.53 -28.08 -0.44
CA GLY A 707 7.21 -27.66 -0.92
C GLY A 707 7.13 -26.16 -1.27
N ARG A 708 7.87 -25.30 -0.56
CA ARG A 708 7.92 -23.86 -0.87
C ARG A 708 8.78 -23.59 -2.10
N THR A 709 9.89 -24.31 -2.27
CA THR A 709 10.66 -24.23 -3.52
C THR A 709 9.88 -24.73 -4.73
N ALA A 710 9.02 -25.72 -4.56
CA ALA A 710 8.16 -26.23 -5.63
C ALA A 710 7.08 -25.19 -6.01
N LEU A 711 6.39 -24.62 -5.03
CA LEU A 711 5.44 -23.51 -5.21
C LEU A 711 6.06 -22.34 -6.00
N PHE A 712 7.22 -21.83 -5.57
CA PHE A 712 7.88 -20.73 -6.28
C PHE A 712 8.53 -21.16 -7.61
N GLY A 713 8.80 -22.46 -7.78
CA GLY A 713 9.20 -23.04 -9.05
C GLY A 713 8.09 -22.92 -10.10
N ALA A 714 6.85 -23.23 -9.73
CA ALA A 714 5.68 -23.05 -10.60
C ALA A 714 5.52 -21.59 -11.06
N TYR A 715 5.67 -20.63 -10.14
CA TYR A 715 5.68 -19.20 -10.45
C TYR A 715 6.77 -18.83 -11.47
N ALA A 716 8.01 -19.27 -11.20
CA ALA A 716 9.16 -18.95 -12.04
C ALA A 716 9.00 -19.50 -13.46
N TRP A 717 8.49 -20.73 -13.60
CA TRP A 717 8.26 -21.36 -14.89
C TRP A 717 7.13 -20.71 -15.69
N LEU A 718 6.03 -20.29 -15.04
CA LEU A 718 4.99 -19.50 -15.72
C LEU A 718 5.56 -18.17 -16.25
N ARG A 719 6.41 -17.51 -15.47
CA ARG A 719 7.10 -16.28 -15.89
C ARG A 719 8.04 -16.51 -17.08
N ILE A 720 8.81 -17.60 -17.05
CA ILE A 720 9.70 -18.00 -18.15
C ILE A 720 8.87 -18.29 -19.41
N ALA A 721 7.76 -19.03 -19.30
CA ALA A 721 6.85 -19.32 -20.40
C ALA A 721 6.32 -18.03 -21.04
N ARG A 722 5.85 -17.08 -20.21
CA ARG A 722 5.40 -15.75 -20.66
C ARG A 722 6.52 -14.99 -21.36
N ASN A 723 7.73 -15.01 -20.83
CA ASN A 723 8.86 -14.29 -21.44
C ASN A 723 9.26 -14.91 -22.78
N LEU A 724 9.27 -16.24 -22.89
CA LEU A 724 9.52 -16.96 -24.15
C LEU A 724 8.45 -16.63 -25.21
N ALA A 725 7.16 -16.64 -24.84
CA ALA A 725 6.06 -16.28 -25.75
C ALA A 725 6.19 -14.84 -26.29
N LEU A 726 6.77 -13.94 -25.49
CA LEU A 726 7.02 -12.54 -25.86
C LEU A 726 8.36 -12.30 -26.56
N GLY A 727 9.15 -13.35 -26.81
CA GLY A 727 10.49 -13.23 -27.42
C GLY A 727 11.56 -12.63 -26.51
N ASN A 728 11.29 -12.52 -25.20
CA ASN A 728 12.21 -11.99 -24.18
C ASN A 728 12.69 -13.08 -23.21
N GLY A 729 12.62 -14.35 -23.62
CA GLY A 729 12.99 -15.49 -22.78
C GLY A 729 14.51 -15.69 -22.66
N PRO A 730 14.96 -16.57 -21.75
CA PRO A 730 16.38 -16.87 -21.52
C PRO A 730 17.07 -17.49 -22.75
N LEU A 731 16.30 -18.06 -23.68
CA LEU A 731 16.76 -18.49 -24.99
C LEU A 731 16.10 -17.60 -26.06
N PRO A 732 16.86 -16.78 -26.80
CA PRO A 732 16.31 -16.00 -27.90
C PRO A 732 15.98 -16.95 -29.07
N LEU A 733 14.74 -17.41 -29.15
CA LEU A 733 14.25 -18.27 -30.22
C LEU A 733 13.66 -17.43 -31.35
N THR A 734 14.30 -17.51 -32.53
CA THR A 734 13.91 -16.79 -33.74
C THR A 734 12.83 -17.52 -34.55
N ASP A 735 12.58 -18.81 -34.30
CA ASP A 735 11.58 -19.61 -35.01
C ASP A 735 10.28 -19.77 -34.20
N GLY A 736 9.13 -19.61 -34.87
CA GLY A 736 7.81 -19.68 -34.20
C GLY A 736 7.52 -21.06 -33.60
N ARG A 737 7.88 -22.14 -34.30
CA ARG A 737 7.64 -23.53 -33.83
C ARG A 737 8.53 -23.91 -32.65
N GLY A 738 9.81 -23.54 -32.67
CA GLY A 738 10.73 -23.73 -31.54
C GLY A 738 10.29 -22.96 -30.30
N ARG A 739 9.80 -21.72 -30.48
CA ARG A 739 9.23 -20.91 -29.40
C ARG A 739 8.04 -21.59 -28.73
N VAL A 740 7.02 -22.01 -29.49
CA VAL A 740 5.83 -22.69 -28.93
C VAL A 740 6.22 -23.94 -28.15
N ARG A 741 7.15 -24.75 -28.67
CA ARG A 741 7.66 -25.94 -27.97
C ARG A 741 8.41 -25.59 -26.68
N ALA A 742 9.15 -24.49 -26.65
CA ALA A 742 9.82 -24.02 -25.44
C ALA A 742 8.82 -23.50 -24.39
N VAL A 743 7.79 -22.76 -24.82
CA VAL A 743 6.70 -22.29 -23.94
C VAL A 743 5.95 -23.48 -23.35
N ALA A 744 5.56 -24.46 -24.17
CA ALA A 744 4.87 -25.68 -23.71
C ALA A 744 5.71 -26.46 -22.69
N ARG A 745 7.01 -26.63 -22.94
CA ARG A 745 7.94 -27.29 -22.00
C ARG A 745 8.06 -26.52 -20.69
N ALA A 746 8.12 -25.18 -20.74
CA ALA A 746 8.16 -24.36 -19.53
C ALA A 746 6.88 -24.51 -18.70
N LEU A 747 5.70 -24.51 -19.33
CA LEU A 747 4.42 -24.75 -18.65
C LEU A 747 4.35 -26.14 -18.02
N GLN A 748 4.79 -27.19 -18.74
CA GLN A 748 4.86 -28.55 -18.22
C GLN A 748 5.79 -28.67 -17.00
N ARG A 749 6.95 -28.00 -17.04
CA ARG A 749 7.89 -27.94 -15.91
C ARG A 749 7.26 -27.23 -14.71
N GLY A 750 6.51 -26.15 -14.94
CA GLY A 750 5.78 -25.46 -13.88
C GLY A 750 4.71 -26.35 -13.24
N LEU A 751 3.94 -27.08 -14.04
CA LEU A 751 2.92 -28.02 -13.54
C LEU A 751 3.55 -29.15 -12.72
N ALA A 752 4.68 -29.71 -13.17
CA ALA A 752 5.41 -30.72 -12.43
C ALA A 752 5.92 -30.24 -11.05
N CYS A 753 6.04 -28.91 -10.83
CA CYS A 753 6.37 -28.35 -9.53
C CYS A 753 5.15 -28.27 -8.58
N LEU A 754 3.93 -28.45 -9.08
CA LEU A 754 2.70 -28.46 -8.27
C LEU A 754 2.24 -29.89 -7.93
N ASP A 755 2.74 -30.88 -8.67
CA ASP A 755 2.46 -32.31 -8.47
C ASP A 755 3.38 -32.97 -7.42
N THR A 756 4.27 -32.19 -6.77
CA THR A 756 5.23 -32.60 -5.73
C THR A 756 4.82 -32.13 -4.35
#